data_AF-A0AAD6XN57-F1
#
_entry.id   AF-A0AAD6XN57-F1
#
_cell.length_a   1.000
_cell.length_b   1.000
_cell.length_c   1.000
_cell.angle_alpha   90.00
_cell.angle_beta   90.00
_cell.angle_gamma   90.00
#
_symmetry.space_group_name_H-M   'P 1'
#
loop_
_entity.id
_entity.type
_entity.pdbx_description
1 polymer ?
#
loop_
_entity_poly.entity_id
_entity_poly.type
_entity_poly.pdbx_seq_one_letter_code
_entity_poly.pdbx_strand_id
1 'polypeptide(L)'
;MAPFELPTAIVSGLKEKIESLTVQGDRLYVGTATGNLNIYGLDDTADEGEETVTLVETKKGLVRKAIEQIGFIKDINSLVLLSESTVTLFPLPTFSPATPLLKSKGAFSFAIHTSVQHISPTNEPSAGEFLAASSIPTLVTQLVVGCKRKVVIYCWKDGEAQESKEAALPHSPRMITFLDKDTVCFAYPLTEYAIFSIPTMSGTEVSIPLPVTAAGTGMGAFTAGLGGYGLGGYMSLGLGHKPKPAAIQISDSEAMILKDNEGVFIGHDAGPSRPASVEWPAPPEEIAFVKPYIFSILPPGSIPSQSPKPSIDPTATQPLPVPTAVVQIRSSISLLPTQTLPFPFTQPSSSSSTLSTSPTINATVRLLTPSASAKSPLFLVTTPTDRAAATAEGSTIWQFKMKSWEAQIDELVAAGQYFDALALLDTIDISVLRDKEQRATRIRGLNAVSQFRSSDFDTAIDTLISLDVNPAKVVALYPEAVAGRLSVPQDSWIPLFGGPVHSAMDDDSTSSTPSLTDSPKDDHGSPTAETESPALFTSGTIRGRLNRLGAFLPAALKEDDRGSIKQPKSKPKQTSNCTLDDLPRSVETLLRYLSDRRPKVAAALAVVGITPANQSHEIAFLSETSVEDLFALPNAHLSALTPEQLLRFAQIVDTALFKSYLLIRPGLLGSLCRVSNWCEVSEVEEELRARKKFAELRDLYNGKKMHRQALELLKQLSEQETDIEDKLMPSIYYLQKLGPEHLDEIFASSRWIFAQDSTMAFQIFTSEDVELPRPAVADYLESIDPQLCVRYLEFLIEERGEESSVFHDRLAELYLKITLSAKKRNDKGRFYIDSQHGFINTTDRYRIDRLYSTISSEDLFEARAILLGRFGRHDQALELYVYRLHDYLKAEQHCMRVYRPGTDTSNVYLTLLRIYLRPTVKSAPDLLQPALELIARHSSQLDVVDTLQLLPPLVTTQDIRTFLIGALRTPVFDTRVVRNLSKARGDQVERKLMALQTKRVKVTDSRICPQCHKRIGNSFIAVHAPRGEVTHYQCREAFSRRLNETRR
;
A
#
# COMPACT_ATOMS: atom_id res chain seq x y z
N MET A 1 32.82 -10.28 15.92
CA MET A 1 33.40 -9.10 15.26
C MET A 1 34.08 -8.26 16.33
N ALA A 2 35.33 -7.83 16.15
CA ALA A 2 36.07 -7.09 17.17
C ALA A 2 35.93 -5.56 16.98
N PRO A 3 35.14 -4.85 17.82
CA PRO A 3 34.99 -3.39 17.71
C PRO A 3 36.20 -2.61 18.27
N PHE A 4 37.03 -3.23 19.11
CA PHE A 4 38.25 -2.64 19.64
C PHE A 4 39.49 -3.34 19.09
N GLU A 5 40.56 -2.58 18.92
CA GLU A 5 41.88 -3.11 18.61
C GLU A 5 42.46 -3.85 19.83
N LEU A 6 43.58 -4.56 19.64
CA LEU A 6 44.29 -5.15 20.78
C LEU A 6 44.84 -4.02 21.67
N PRO A 7 44.69 -4.12 23.00
CA PRO A 7 45.05 -3.02 23.88
C PRO A 7 46.57 -2.79 23.87
N THR A 8 46.98 -1.53 23.74
CA THR A 8 48.39 -1.12 23.72
C THR A 8 48.86 -0.81 25.14
N ALA A 9 50.10 -1.20 25.47
CA ALA A 9 50.73 -0.85 26.74
C ALA A 9 51.33 0.55 26.67
N ILE A 10 50.81 1.49 27.46
CA ILE A 10 51.24 2.89 27.45
C ILE A 10 52.28 3.17 28.53
N VAL A 11 52.05 2.67 29.75
CA VAL A 11 53.00 2.83 30.87
C VAL A 11 53.31 1.46 31.44
N SER A 12 54.58 1.05 31.39
CA SER A 12 55.07 -0.22 31.93
C SER A 12 56.11 -0.01 33.03
N GLY A 13 56.23 -0.95 33.99
CA GLY A 13 57.30 -0.92 34.98
C GLY A 13 57.05 -0.08 36.23
N LEU A 14 55.80 0.31 36.52
CA LEU A 14 55.50 1.11 37.70
C LEU A 14 55.60 0.28 38.99
N LYS A 15 56.73 0.42 39.70
CA LYS A 15 57.03 -0.31 40.95
C LYS A 15 56.02 -0.10 42.08
N GLU A 16 55.20 0.94 42.01
CA GLU A 16 54.11 1.20 42.95
C GLU A 16 52.80 0.60 42.42
N LYS A 17 52.03 -0.06 43.31
CA LYS A 17 50.71 -0.58 42.96
C LYS A 17 49.75 0.58 42.70
N ILE A 18 49.20 0.67 41.50
CA ILE A 18 48.15 1.61 41.14
C ILE A 18 46.84 1.16 41.79
N GLU A 19 46.13 2.07 42.45
CA GLU A 19 44.82 1.79 43.07
C GLU A 19 43.65 2.51 42.43
N SER A 20 43.87 3.69 41.88
CA SER A 20 42.84 4.53 41.28
C SER A 20 43.41 5.30 40.08
N LEU A 21 42.55 5.61 39.12
CA LEU A 21 42.91 6.25 37.87
C LEU A 21 41.76 7.16 37.41
N THR A 22 42.07 8.34 36.88
CA THR A 22 41.06 9.19 36.22
C THR A 22 41.68 10.00 35.10
N VAL A 23 40.85 10.44 34.15
CA VAL A 23 41.25 11.08 32.90
C VAL A 23 40.51 12.42 32.80
N GLN A 24 41.24 13.50 32.52
CA GLN A 24 40.66 14.83 32.39
C GLN A 24 41.40 15.63 31.32
N GLY A 25 40.77 15.80 30.15
CA GLY A 25 41.45 16.35 28.96
C GLY A 25 42.66 15.48 28.61
N ASP A 26 43.77 16.12 28.25
CA ASP A 26 45.07 15.48 27.97
C ASP A 26 45.81 14.93 29.20
N ARG A 27 45.17 14.85 30.39
CA ARG A 27 45.87 14.46 31.62
C ARG A 27 45.30 13.21 32.26
N LEU A 28 46.18 12.24 32.46
CA LEU A 28 45.94 10.98 33.15
C LEU A 28 46.48 11.08 34.59
N TYR A 29 45.58 11.01 35.56
CA TYR A 29 45.91 11.07 36.99
C TYR A 29 45.88 9.67 37.58
N VAL A 30 47.00 9.22 38.15
CA VAL A 30 47.21 7.86 38.65
C VAL A 30 47.53 7.90 40.14
N GLY A 31 46.62 7.33 40.94
CA GLY A 31 46.75 7.19 42.40
C GLY A 31 47.39 5.85 42.78
N THR A 32 48.34 5.90 43.70
CA THR A 32 49.12 4.73 44.15
C THR A 32 48.76 4.31 45.58
N ALA A 33 49.03 3.04 45.89
CA ALA A 33 48.88 2.47 47.23
C ALA A 33 49.76 3.15 48.31
N THR A 34 50.81 3.88 47.90
CA THR A 34 51.72 4.61 48.77
C THR A 34 51.28 6.05 49.06
N GLY A 35 50.22 6.54 48.41
CA GLY A 35 49.72 7.92 48.57
C GLY A 35 50.37 8.95 47.62
N ASN A 36 51.10 8.49 46.61
CA ASN A 36 51.63 9.34 45.54
C ASN A 36 50.59 9.52 44.43
N LEU A 37 50.57 10.71 43.84
CA LEU A 37 49.79 11.05 42.65
C LEU A 37 50.75 11.29 41.47
N ASN A 38 50.65 10.49 40.42
CA ASN A 38 51.38 10.67 39.17
C ASN A 38 50.45 11.28 38.11
N ILE A 39 50.93 12.28 37.39
CA ILE A 39 50.21 12.99 36.33
C ILE A 39 50.98 12.78 35.03
N TYR A 40 50.34 12.13 34.06
CA TYR A 40 50.87 11.96 32.71
C TYR A 40 50.12 12.85 31.73
N GLY A 41 50.83 13.35 30.72
CA GLY A 41 50.27 13.94 29.51
C GLY A 41 49.99 12.85 28.49
N LEU A 42 48.80 12.88 27.93
CA LEU A 42 48.44 12.19 26.68
C LEU A 42 48.68 13.21 25.57
N ASP A 43 49.49 12.88 24.56
CA ASP A 43 49.77 13.75 23.42
C ASP A 43 49.22 13.08 22.14
N ASP A 44 48.03 13.51 21.68
CA ASP A 44 47.38 13.01 20.45
C ASP A 44 48.07 13.57 19.18
N THR A 45 49.23 13.03 18.81
CA THR A 45 49.84 13.29 17.48
C THR A 45 49.25 12.34 16.43
N ALA A 46 48.39 12.88 15.56
CA ALA A 46 47.35 12.12 14.86
C ALA A 46 47.77 11.23 13.67
N ASP A 47 49.05 11.09 13.32
CA ASP A 47 49.45 10.51 12.02
C ASP A 47 50.28 9.19 12.04
N GLU A 48 51.01 8.82 13.10
CA GLU A 48 51.77 7.55 13.12
C GLU A 48 51.79 6.82 14.49
N GLY A 49 50.74 6.03 14.77
CA GLY A 49 50.79 4.76 15.54
C GLY A 49 51.13 4.77 17.04
N GLU A 50 52.07 5.57 17.51
CA GLU A 50 52.66 5.53 18.86
C GLU A 50 52.34 6.80 19.67
N GLU A 51 51.28 6.75 20.48
CA GLU A 51 50.98 7.79 21.48
C GLU A 51 52.06 7.77 22.58
N THR A 52 53.00 8.71 22.54
CA THR A 52 54.04 8.85 23.56
C THR A 52 53.49 9.55 24.79
N VAL A 53 53.17 8.80 25.84
CA VAL A 53 52.66 9.37 27.09
C VAL A 53 53.80 9.89 27.96
N THR A 54 53.79 11.19 28.23
CA THR A 54 54.86 11.90 28.95
C THR A 54 54.54 12.02 30.44
N LEU A 55 55.49 11.72 31.33
CA LEU A 55 55.30 11.96 32.78
C LEU A 55 55.47 13.46 33.06
N VAL A 56 54.37 14.16 33.35
CA VAL A 56 54.35 15.62 33.55
C VAL A 56 54.71 15.98 34.99
N GLU A 57 54.13 15.31 35.99
CA GLU A 57 54.36 15.64 37.40
C GLU A 57 54.14 14.44 38.33
N THR A 58 55.02 14.23 39.31
CA THR A 58 54.85 13.23 40.39
C THR A 58 54.82 13.92 41.75
N LYS A 59 53.66 13.94 42.41
CA LYS A 59 53.51 14.45 43.78
C LYS A 59 53.64 13.30 44.78
N LYS A 60 54.82 13.18 45.37
CA LYS A 60 55.13 12.17 46.39
C LYS A 60 54.52 12.54 47.74
N GLY A 61 53.89 11.58 48.41
CA GLY A 61 53.34 11.77 49.76
C GLY A 61 52.22 12.80 49.86
N LEU A 62 51.44 13.01 48.79
CA LEU A 62 50.28 13.92 48.78
C LEU A 62 49.26 13.50 49.85
N VAL A 63 49.11 12.20 50.07
CA VAL A 63 48.39 11.62 51.21
C VAL A 63 49.25 10.54 51.87
N ARG A 64 48.99 10.23 53.15
CA ARG A 64 49.79 9.28 53.95
C ARG A 64 49.50 7.80 53.68
N LYS A 65 48.47 7.49 52.90
CA LYS A 65 48.02 6.14 52.57
C LYS A 65 47.51 6.08 51.13
N ALA A 66 47.29 4.85 50.68
CA ALA A 66 46.48 4.42 49.55
C ALA A 66 45.38 5.42 49.13
N ILE A 67 45.41 5.80 47.85
CA ILE A 67 44.38 6.62 47.21
C ILE A 67 43.32 5.67 46.64
N GLU A 68 42.24 5.46 47.39
CA GLU A 68 41.20 4.48 47.09
C GLU A 68 40.35 4.88 45.87
N GLN A 69 40.09 6.18 45.70
CA GLN A 69 39.31 6.72 44.58
C GLN A 69 39.75 8.15 44.24
N ILE A 70 39.81 8.47 42.94
CA ILE A 70 40.04 9.81 42.40
C ILE A 70 38.83 10.24 41.57
N GLY A 71 38.45 11.51 41.66
CA GLY A 71 37.51 12.15 40.75
C GLY A 71 37.88 13.61 40.54
N PHE A 72 37.19 14.27 39.60
CA PHE A 72 37.45 15.66 39.28
C PHE A 72 36.16 16.48 39.22
N ILE A 73 36.14 17.62 39.91
CA ILE A 73 35.04 18.58 39.86
C ILE A 73 35.43 19.72 38.93
N LYS A 74 34.78 19.78 37.76
CA LYS A 74 35.00 20.80 36.73
C LYS A 74 34.72 22.22 37.23
N ASP A 75 33.64 22.38 37.97
CA ASP A 75 33.09 23.67 38.42
C ASP A 75 34.07 24.47 39.31
N ILE A 76 34.68 23.82 40.31
CA ILE A 76 35.70 24.42 41.19
C ILE A 76 37.14 24.05 40.80
N ASN A 77 37.36 23.53 39.58
CA ASN A 77 38.65 23.05 39.07
C ASN A 77 39.49 22.28 40.11
N SER A 78 38.86 21.35 40.82
CA SER A 78 39.45 20.68 41.99
C SER A 78 39.38 19.16 41.88
N LEU A 79 40.47 18.51 42.28
CA LEU A 79 40.64 17.07 42.28
C LEU A 79 40.20 16.49 43.64
N VAL A 80 39.37 15.46 43.59
CA VAL A 80 38.74 14.82 44.75
C VAL A 80 39.48 13.51 45.05
N LEU A 81 40.08 13.41 46.23
CA LEU A 81 40.76 12.19 46.70
C LEU A 81 40.02 11.57 47.89
N LEU A 82 39.73 10.27 47.80
CA LEU A 82 39.33 9.43 48.92
C LEU A 82 40.57 8.69 49.45
N SER A 83 40.89 8.93 50.73
CA SER A 83 41.93 8.20 51.47
C SER A 83 41.58 8.18 52.96
N GLU A 84 41.96 7.12 53.65
CA GLU A 84 41.68 6.91 55.08
C GLU A 84 40.19 7.05 55.47
N SER A 85 39.26 6.68 54.58
CA SER A 85 37.81 6.91 54.71
C SER A 85 37.40 8.40 54.85
N THR A 86 38.20 9.32 54.30
CA THR A 86 37.91 10.75 54.25
C THR A 86 38.06 11.29 52.83
N VAL A 87 37.12 12.13 52.40
CA VAL A 87 37.19 12.82 51.10
C VAL A 87 37.88 14.17 51.29
N THR A 88 38.83 14.47 50.40
CA THR A 88 39.68 15.65 50.42
C THR A 88 39.68 16.32 49.05
N LEU A 89 39.53 17.66 49.02
CA LEU A 89 39.57 18.46 47.79
C LEU A 89 40.92 19.15 47.65
N PHE A 90 41.52 19.01 46.46
CA PHE A 90 42.80 19.63 46.09
C PHE A 90 42.59 20.57 44.89
N PRO A 91 42.75 21.90 45.04
CA PRO A 91 42.56 22.84 43.94
C PRO A 91 43.71 22.73 42.92
N LEU A 92 43.40 22.67 41.62
CA LEU A 92 44.40 22.69 40.56
C LEU A 92 44.76 24.15 40.21
N PRO A 93 46.04 24.46 39.88
CA PRO A 93 47.18 23.56 39.70
C PRO A 93 48.09 23.43 40.95
N THR A 94 47.81 24.13 42.05
CA THR A 94 48.74 24.21 43.20
C THR A 94 48.64 23.05 44.18
N PHE A 95 47.49 22.37 44.25
CA PHE A 95 47.16 21.32 45.22
C PHE A 95 47.25 21.77 46.69
N SER A 96 47.16 23.09 46.93
CA SER A 96 47.21 23.68 48.26
C SER A 96 46.37 24.98 48.32
N PRO A 97 45.56 25.21 49.36
CA PRO A 97 45.34 24.36 50.53
C PRO A 97 44.46 23.13 50.22
N ALA A 98 44.70 22.02 50.93
CA ALA A 98 43.84 20.84 50.87
C ALA A 98 42.63 21.02 51.80
N THR A 99 41.42 20.79 51.28
CA THR A 99 40.16 20.99 52.03
C THR A 99 39.53 19.64 52.38
N PRO A 100 39.69 19.13 53.62
CA PRO A 100 39.06 17.88 54.06
C PRO A 100 37.57 18.08 54.33
N LEU A 101 36.73 17.23 53.73
CA LEU A 101 35.28 17.27 53.89
C LEU A 101 34.85 16.58 55.20
N LEU A 102 34.99 17.28 56.33
CA LEU A 102 34.85 16.73 57.69
C LEU A 102 33.53 15.97 57.94
N LYS A 103 32.40 16.40 57.34
CA LYS A 103 31.10 15.70 57.49
C LYS A 103 31.08 14.32 56.83
N SER A 104 31.95 14.08 55.84
CA SER A 104 32.08 12.81 55.11
C SER A 104 32.98 11.76 55.79
N LYS A 105 33.33 11.95 57.07
CA LYS A 105 34.19 10.99 57.81
C LYS A 105 33.56 9.59 57.84
N GLY A 106 34.33 8.58 57.45
CA GLY A 106 33.86 7.20 57.30
C GLY A 106 33.25 6.92 55.93
N ALA A 107 33.74 7.59 54.89
CA ALA A 107 33.40 7.36 53.49
C ALA A 107 33.93 6.01 52.97
N PHE A 108 33.18 5.37 52.08
CA PHE A 108 33.56 4.14 51.38
C PHE A 108 33.65 4.29 49.86
N SER A 109 32.90 5.24 49.31
CA SER A 109 32.91 5.59 47.87
C SER A 109 32.27 6.96 47.69
N PHE A 110 32.56 7.62 46.58
CA PHE A 110 31.83 8.81 46.14
C PHE A 110 31.49 8.74 44.65
N ALA A 111 30.55 9.56 44.21
CA ALA A 111 30.28 9.81 42.80
C ALA A 111 30.17 11.31 42.55
N ILE A 112 30.50 11.75 41.33
CA ILE A 112 30.40 13.15 40.89
C ILE A 112 29.51 13.19 39.65
N HIS A 113 28.57 14.14 39.61
CA HIS A 113 27.76 14.44 38.43
C HIS A 113 27.70 15.94 38.22
N THR A 114 28.00 16.40 37.00
CA THR A 114 27.95 17.81 36.60
C THR A 114 26.92 17.97 35.50
N SER A 115 25.87 18.76 35.75
CA SER A 115 24.77 19.01 34.82
C SER A 115 24.53 20.52 34.65
N VAL A 116 24.18 20.96 33.45
CA VAL A 116 23.70 22.33 33.21
C VAL A 116 22.21 22.38 33.57
N GLN A 117 21.83 23.25 34.50
CA GLN A 117 20.45 23.43 34.95
C GLN A 117 19.94 24.82 34.59
N HIS A 118 18.78 24.86 33.96
CA HIS A 118 18.03 26.06 33.67
C HIS A 118 17.14 26.41 34.89
N ILE A 119 17.70 27.13 35.85
CA ILE A 119 17.00 27.48 37.10
C ILE A 119 16.17 28.76 36.89
N SER A 120 14.87 28.70 37.19
CA SER A 120 14.02 29.89 37.32
C SER A 120 14.17 30.52 38.72
N PRO A 121 14.28 31.85 38.85
CA PRO A 121 14.47 32.49 40.13
C PRO A 121 13.18 32.50 40.98
N THR A 122 13.23 31.78 42.11
CA THR A 122 12.33 31.86 43.29
C THR A 122 10.89 31.34 43.19
N ASN A 123 10.44 30.74 44.29
CA ASN A 123 9.12 30.13 44.47
C ASN A 123 8.05 31.17 44.86
N GLU A 124 7.27 31.68 43.91
CA GLU A 124 5.86 32.07 44.14
C GLU A 124 5.03 31.85 42.86
N PRO A 125 3.96 31.04 42.88
CA PRO A 125 3.08 30.88 41.72
C PRO A 125 2.05 32.02 41.68
N SER A 126 2.41 33.15 41.06
CA SER A 126 1.44 34.17 40.66
C SER A 126 1.04 33.99 39.19
N ALA A 127 -0.25 34.08 38.90
CA ALA A 127 -0.80 33.75 37.58
C ALA A 127 -0.58 34.89 36.57
N GLY A 128 0.05 34.58 35.44
CA GLY A 128 0.22 35.52 34.32
C GLY A 128 1.38 35.14 33.41
N GLU A 129 1.13 34.33 32.38
CA GLU A 129 2.08 34.14 31.28
C GLU A 129 2.31 35.47 30.56
N PHE A 130 3.57 35.91 30.40
CA PHE A 130 4.07 36.53 29.17
C PHE A 130 5.61 36.60 29.20
N LEU A 131 6.23 36.26 28.06
CA LEU A 131 7.69 36.24 27.82
C LEU A 131 8.49 35.31 28.74
N ALA A 132 8.68 34.06 28.28
CA ALA A 132 9.70 33.17 28.81
C ALA A 132 11.10 33.74 28.56
N ALA A 133 11.60 34.55 29.50
CA ALA A 133 12.99 34.93 29.55
C ALA A 133 13.84 33.67 29.60
N SER A 134 14.82 33.55 28.70
CA SER A 134 15.72 32.40 28.65
C SER A 134 16.37 32.21 30.02
N SER A 135 16.01 31.12 30.68
CA SER A 135 16.53 30.77 32.01
C SER A 135 18.04 30.56 31.89
N ILE A 136 18.80 31.31 32.69
CA ILE A 136 20.26 31.30 32.62
C ILE A 136 20.75 29.86 32.86
N PRO A 137 21.55 29.29 31.94
CA PRO A 137 22.14 27.96 32.15
C PRO A 137 23.19 28.05 33.27
N THR A 138 22.83 27.58 34.45
CA THR A 138 23.73 27.48 35.61
C THR A 138 24.39 26.11 35.64
N LEU A 139 25.69 26.04 35.92
CA LEU A 139 26.41 24.79 36.07
C LEU A 139 26.21 24.26 37.49
N VAL A 140 25.65 23.06 37.62
CA VAL A 140 25.42 22.42 38.93
C VAL A 140 26.22 21.14 39.02
N THR A 141 27.18 21.09 39.95
CA THR A 141 27.92 19.87 40.26
C THR A 141 27.53 19.31 41.62
N GLN A 142 27.20 18.02 41.65
CA GLN A 142 26.88 17.28 42.86
C GLN A 142 27.95 16.22 43.14
N LEU A 143 28.45 16.19 44.38
CA LEU A 143 29.31 15.13 44.92
C LEU A 143 28.53 14.38 46.00
N VAL A 144 28.21 13.12 45.71
CA VAL A 144 27.49 12.23 46.63
C VAL A 144 28.52 11.31 47.28
N VAL A 145 28.67 11.41 48.61
CA VAL A 145 29.64 10.62 49.39
C VAL A 145 28.93 9.62 50.28
N GLY A 146 29.16 8.33 50.01
CA GLY A 146 28.61 7.22 50.77
C GLY A 146 29.45 6.91 51.98
N CYS A 147 28.89 7.09 53.17
CA CYS A 147 29.53 6.84 54.45
C CYS A 147 28.88 5.64 55.17
N LYS A 148 29.43 5.28 56.33
CA LYS A 148 28.87 4.22 57.20
C LYS A 148 27.42 4.53 57.63
N ARG A 149 26.44 3.92 56.95
CA ARG A 149 24.96 4.07 57.15
C ARG A 149 24.43 5.51 56.98
N LYS A 150 25.13 6.35 56.22
CA LYS A 150 24.66 7.69 55.86
C LYS A 150 25.21 8.11 54.50
N VAL A 151 24.52 9.00 53.81
CA VAL A 151 25.03 9.69 52.62
C VAL A 151 25.14 11.19 52.90
N VAL A 152 26.21 11.81 52.40
CA VAL A 152 26.44 13.25 52.47
C VAL A 152 26.53 13.78 51.04
N ILE A 153 25.72 14.77 50.70
CA ILE A 153 25.64 15.37 49.37
C ILE A 153 26.16 16.80 49.44
N TYR A 154 27.22 17.08 48.69
CA TYR A 154 27.76 18.43 48.47
C TYR A 154 27.32 18.90 47.09
N CYS A 155 26.98 20.19 46.97
CA CYS A 155 26.49 20.78 45.73
C CYS A 155 27.19 22.12 45.49
N TRP A 156 27.67 22.33 44.27
CA TRP A 156 28.19 23.60 43.79
C TRP A 156 27.27 24.13 42.68
N LYS A 157 27.05 25.44 42.66
CA LYS A 157 26.34 26.18 41.62
C LYS A 157 27.28 27.27 41.13
N ASP A 158 27.68 27.21 39.86
CA ASP A 158 28.60 28.17 39.23
C ASP A 158 29.85 28.44 40.11
N GLY A 159 30.41 27.38 40.71
CA GLY A 159 31.56 27.41 41.63
C GLY A 159 31.23 27.69 43.10
N GLU A 160 30.05 28.20 43.45
CA GLU A 160 29.66 28.50 44.83
C GLU A 160 29.19 27.25 45.58
N ALA A 161 29.82 26.96 46.73
CA ALA A 161 29.49 25.82 47.57
C ALA A 161 28.21 26.04 48.40
N GLN A 162 27.20 25.19 48.21
CA GLN A 162 25.97 25.19 49.00
C GLN A 162 26.08 24.36 50.29
N GLU A 163 25.10 24.51 51.18
CA GLU A 163 24.98 23.68 52.37
C GLU A 163 24.87 22.18 52.03
N SER A 164 25.76 21.40 52.64
CA SER A 164 25.79 19.94 52.50
C SER A 164 24.55 19.28 53.11
N LYS A 165 23.87 18.42 52.36
CA LYS A 165 22.70 17.68 52.84
C LYS A 165 23.12 16.29 53.36
N GLU A 166 22.49 15.78 54.41
CA GLU A 166 22.77 14.45 54.99
C GLU A 166 21.48 13.63 55.08
N ALA A 167 21.55 12.34 54.73
CA ALA A 167 20.46 11.38 54.89
C ALA A 167 20.98 10.04 55.46
N ALA A 168 20.16 9.38 56.28
CA ALA A 168 20.48 8.06 56.82
C ALA A 168 20.17 6.95 55.79
N LEU A 169 21.02 5.92 55.73
CA LEU A 169 20.84 4.77 54.83
C LEU A 169 20.78 3.46 55.65
N PRO A 170 19.98 2.46 55.23
CA PRO A 170 19.88 1.18 55.95
C PRO A 170 21.22 0.43 55.97
N HIS A 171 21.94 0.47 54.84
CA HIS A 171 23.24 -0.17 54.64
C HIS A 171 24.30 0.86 54.21
N SER A 172 25.57 0.47 54.25
CA SER A 172 26.68 1.33 53.81
C SER A 172 26.97 1.12 52.33
N PRO A 173 26.75 2.12 51.45
CA PRO A 173 26.99 1.99 50.01
C PRO A 173 28.49 1.75 49.73
N ARG A 174 28.77 0.76 48.88
CA ARG A 174 30.12 0.39 48.43
C ARG A 174 30.46 0.94 47.05
N MET A 175 29.45 1.12 46.21
CA MET A 175 29.54 1.82 44.95
C MET A 175 28.32 2.74 44.83
N ILE A 176 28.52 3.87 44.13
CA ILE A 176 27.53 4.91 43.91
C ILE A 176 27.60 5.28 42.43
N THR A 177 26.45 5.33 41.78
CA THR A 177 26.34 5.64 40.35
C THR A 177 25.14 6.55 40.14
N PHE A 178 25.30 7.66 39.42
CA PHE A 178 24.16 8.50 39.04
C PHE A 178 23.38 7.81 37.90
N LEU A 179 22.06 7.89 37.95
CA LEU A 179 21.20 7.63 36.79
C LEU A 179 20.95 8.96 36.05
N ASP A 180 20.59 9.99 36.80
CA ASP A 180 20.34 11.37 36.37
C ASP A 180 20.74 12.33 37.51
N LYS A 181 20.69 13.64 37.26
CA LYS A 181 20.92 14.75 38.21
C LYS A 181 20.18 14.62 39.55
N ASP A 182 19.05 13.91 39.60
CA ASP A 182 18.17 13.79 40.75
C ASP A 182 18.09 12.37 41.33
N THR A 183 18.62 11.34 40.65
CA THR A 183 18.51 9.92 41.08
C THR A 183 19.83 9.18 41.04
N VAL A 184 20.14 8.45 42.12
CA VAL A 184 21.41 7.75 42.36
C VAL A 184 21.16 6.30 42.71
N CYS A 185 21.90 5.37 42.13
CA CYS A 185 21.95 3.97 42.56
C CYS A 185 23.03 3.76 43.62
N PHE A 186 22.67 3.08 44.71
CA PHE A 186 23.57 2.58 45.74
C PHE A 186 23.68 1.06 45.66
N ALA A 187 24.93 0.56 45.61
CA ALA A 187 25.22 -0.86 45.69
C ALA A 187 25.72 -1.22 47.10
N TYR A 188 25.06 -2.16 47.78
CA TYR A 188 25.38 -2.56 49.16
C TYR A 188 26.22 -3.86 49.22
N PRO A 189 26.89 -4.16 50.36
CA PRO A 189 27.81 -5.30 50.47
C PRO A 189 27.17 -6.70 50.33
N LEU A 190 25.84 -6.79 50.36
CA LEU A 190 25.06 -8.04 50.29
C LEU A 190 24.43 -8.26 48.91
N THR A 191 24.94 -7.61 47.86
CA THR A 191 24.34 -7.59 46.49
C THR A 191 22.91 -7.03 46.44
N GLU A 192 22.55 -6.25 47.46
CA GLU A 192 21.32 -5.46 47.52
C GLU A 192 21.56 -4.09 46.87
N TYR A 193 20.56 -3.60 46.14
CA TYR A 193 20.61 -2.33 45.43
C TYR A 193 19.44 -1.44 45.85
N ALA A 194 19.68 -0.13 45.95
CA ALA A 194 18.64 0.85 46.20
C ALA A 194 18.80 2.06 45.26
N ILE A 195 17.68 2.63 44.82
CA ILE A 195 17.66 3.93 44.15
C ILE A 195 17.34 4.99 45.19
N PHE A 196 18.06 6.11 45.14
CA PHE A 196 17.92 7.23 46.05
C PHE A 196 17.60 8.50 45.26
N SER A 197 16.48 9.12 45.61
CA SER A 197 16.06 10.39 45.03
C SER A 197 16.61 11.54 45.87
N ILE A 198 17.49 12.33 45.26
CA ILE A 198 18.13 13.51 45.85
C ILE A 198 17.13 14.61 46.23
N PRO A 199 16.09 14.96 45.44
CA PRO A 199 15.13 15.99 45.84
C PRO A 199 14.23 15.56 46.99
N THR A 200 13.85 14.28 47.08
CA THR A 200 12.96 13.78 48.16
C THR A 200 13.71 13.19 49.36
N MET A 201 15.03 13.02 49.27
CA MET A 201 15.90 12.43 50.31
C MET A 201 15.45 11.04 50.80
N SER A 202 14.87 10.26 49.88
CA SER A 202 14.28 8.95 50.16
C SER A 202 14.89 7.88 49.25
N GLY A 203 15.14 6.70 49.82
CA GLY A 203 15.59 5.52 49.08
C GLY A 203 14.48 4.48 48.89
N THR A 204 14.41 3.89 47.70
CA THR A 204 13.61 2.70 47.37
C THR A 204 14.53 1.52 47.09
N GLU A 205 14.20 0.35 47.64
CA GLU A 205 14.95 -0.88 47.37
C GLU A 205 14.56 -1.45 46.00
N VAL A 206 15.53 -1.92 45.23
CA VAL A 206 15.31 -2.43 43.87
C VAL A 206 14.68 -3.81 43.93
N SER A 207 13.45 -3.94 43.42
CA SER A 207 12.78 -5.24 43.30
C SER A 207 13.18 -5.94 42.00
N ILE A 208 13.94 -7.01 42.12
CA ILE A 208 14.37 -7.86 41.00
C ILE A 208 13.47 -9.11 40.97
N PRO A 209 12.86 -9.48 39.83
CA PRO A 209 12.07 -10.72 39.74
C PRO A 209 12.94 -11.95 40.08
N LEU A 210 12.33 -12.94 40.72
CA LEU A 210 13.00 -14.22 41.03
C LEU A 210 13.36 -14.95 39.72
N PRO A 211 14.58 -15.54 39.61
CA PRO A 211 15.00 -16.23 38.40
C PRO A 211 14.12 -17.45 38.16
N VAL A 212 13.63 -17.60 36.93
CA VAL A 212 12.75 -18.71 36.52
C VAL A 212 13.60 -19.94 36.22
N THR A 213 14.10 -20.60 37.26
CA THR A 213 14.89 -21.84 37.09
C THR A 213 14.05 -22.94 36.45
N ALA A 214 14.53 -23.46 35.33
CA ALA A 214 13.94 -24.60 34.65
C ALA A 214 13.92 -25.85 35.56
N ALA A 215 12.82 -26.59 35.53
CA ALA A 215 12.67 -27.81 36.33
C ALA A 215 13.62 -28.91 35.84
N GLY A 216 14.60 -29.27 36.66
CA GLY A 216 15.59 -30.31 36.39
C GLY A 216 16.02 -31.04 37.67
N THR A 217 15.27 -32.08 38.03
CA THR A 217 15.62 -33.20 38.95
C THR A 217 16.87 -33.06 39.83
N GLY A 218 16.68 -32.82 41.13
CA GLY A 218 17.71 -32.93 42.17
C GLY A 218 17.07 -33.13 43.56
N MET A 219 17.27 -34.30 44.16
CA MET A 219 16.55 -34.74 45.36
C MET A 219 17.18 -34.14 46.64
N GLY A 220 16.42 -33.32 47.40
CA GLY A 220 16.98 -32.67 48.60
C GLY A 220 16.05 -31.75 49.42
N ALA A 221 14.73 -31.89 49.32
CA ALA A 221 13.78 -30.97 49.95
C ALA A 221 13.06 -31.58 51.18
N PHE A 222 13.77 -31.75 52.30
CA PHE A 222 13.16 -32.06 53.62
C PHE A 222 14.05 -31.59 54.78
N THR A 223 14.02 -30.30 55.11
CA THR A 223 14.29 -29.70 56.46
C THR A 223 14.14 -28.18 56.40
N ALA A 224 12.89 -27.69 56.35
CA ALA A 224 12.59 -26.26 56.47
C ALA A 224 11.37 -26.07 57.38
N GLY A 225 11.58 -26.22 58.69
CA GLY A 225 10.55 -26.07 59.71
C GLY A 225 11.17 -25.91 61.09
N LEU A 226 10.71 -24.87 61.81
CA LEU A 226 11.21 -24.36 63.11
C LEU A 226 12.57 -23.63 63.04
N GLY A 227 12.59 -22.45 63.67
CA GLY A 227 13.66 -21.46 63.54
C GLY A 227 14.82 -21.65 64.51
N GLY A 228 15.94 -21.00 64.19
CA GLY A 228 17.13 -20.93 65.03
C GLY A 228 18.07 -19.84 64.52
N TYR A 229 18.60 -19.04 65.45
CA TYR A 229 19.64 -18.06 65.14
C TYR A 229 20.95 -18.74 64.72
N GLY A 230 21.78 -17.96 64.02
CA GLY A 230 22.94 -18.42 63.25
C GLY A 230 23.85 -19.49 63.85
N LEU A 231 24.25 -20.43 62.98
CA LEU A 231 25.55 -21.10 62.90
C LEU A 231 25.58 -21.88 61.58
N GLY A 232 26.19 -21.29 60.54
CA GLY A 232 26.15 -21.83 59.17
C GLY A 232 27.30 -21.34 58.29
N GLY A 233 28.45 -21.04 58.88
CA GLY A 233 29.63 -20.55 58.18
C GLY A 233 30.85 -21.41 58.46
N TYR A 234 30.99 -22.53 57.75
CA TYR A 234 32.25 -23.21 57.39
C TYR A 234 31.91 -24.32 56.37
N MET A 235 32.85 -24.67 55.47
CA MET A 235 32.72 -25.68 54.39
C MET A 235 32.03 -25.25 53.08
N SER A 236 32.55 -24.21 52.42
CA SER A 236 32.55 -24.11 50.94
C SER A 236 33.97 -23.80 50.43
N LEU A 237 34.87 -24.76 50.62
CA LEU A 237 36.26 -24.69 50.16
C LEU A 237 36.34 -25.02 48.65
N GLY A 238 36.54 -24.01 47.81
CA GLY A 238 36.87 -24.21 46.39
C GLY A 238 36.40 -23.07 45.47
N LEU A 239 37.33 -22.19 45.09
CA LEU A 239 37.32 -21.33 43.88
C LEU A 239 36.16 -20.33 43.67
N GLY A 240 35.16 -20.25 44.55
CA GLY A 240 34.14 -19.19 44.50
C GLY A 240 34.67 -17.82 44.90
N HIS A 241 35.03 -16.97 43.93
CA HIS A 241 35.25 -15.54 44.17
C HIS A 241 33.94 -14.89 44.63
N LYS A 242 33.97 -14.09 45.70
CA LYS A 242 32.78 -13.36 46.16
C LYS A 242 32.47 -12.22 45.20
N PRO A 243 31.23 -12.08 44.68
CA PRO A 243 30.89 -11.02 43.74
C PRO A 243 31.09 -9.65 44.38
N LYS A 244 31.78 -8.76 43.68
CA LYS A 244 31.95 -7.36 44.07
C LYS A 244 30.68 -6.61 43.64
N PRO A 245 29.99 -5.86 44.53
CA PRO A 245 28.81 -5.11 44.14
C PRO A 245 29.20 -4.02 43.14
N ALA A 246 28.52 -4.00 41.99
CA ALA A 246 28.86 -3.12 40.86
C ALA A 246 27.60 -2.57 40.19
N ALA A 247 27.63 -1.28 39.87
CA ALA A 247 26.58 -0.56 39.16
C ALA A 247 27.22 0.41 38.15
N ILE A 248 26.65 0.51 36.94
CA ILE A 248 27.11 1.40 35.87
C ILE A 248 25.94 2.17 35.26
N GLN A 249 26.20 3.40 34.80
CA GLN A 249 25.24 4.18 34.02
C GLN A 249 25.38 3.80 32.54
N ILE A 250 24.25 3.60 31.85
CA ILE A 250 24.22 3.24 30.41
C ILE A 250 23.57 4.35 29.58
N SER A 251 22.55 4.99 30.15
CA SER A 251 21.91 6.18 29.63
C SER A 251 21.50 7.08 30.79
N ASP A 252 21.04 8.30 30.47
CA ASP A 252 20.55 9.28 31.45
C ASP A 252 19.27 8.82 32.19
N SER A 253 18.71 7.65 31.83
CA SER A 253 17.54 7.06 32.47
C SER A 253 17.67 5.58 32.84
N GLU A 254 18.79 4.92 32.47
CA GLU A 254 19.03 3.50 32.75
C GLU A 254 20.43 3.27 33.36
N ALA A 255 20.46 2.57 34.49
CA ALA A 255 21.67 1.96 35.03
C ALA A 255 21.60 0.43 34.90
N MET A 256 22.74 -0.25 34.86
CA MET A 256 22.81 -1.71 35.02
C MET A 256 23.48 -2.04 36.35
N ILE A 257 22.83 -2.96 37.08
CA ILE A 257 23.31 -3.52 38.34
C ILE A 257 23.72 -4.97 38.15
N LEU A 258 24.77 -5.39 38.87
CA LEU A 258 25.27 -6.75 38.83
C LEU A 258 24.77 -7.56 40.04
N LYS A 259 23.97 -8.60 39.79
CA LYS A 259 23.55 -9.55 40.82
C LYS A 259 24.08 -10.93 40.47
N ASP A 260 25.07 -11.39 41.24
CA ASP A 260 25.80 -12.63 41.02
C ASP A 260 26.35 -12.71 39.58
N ASN A 261 25.70 -13.48 38.70
CA ASN A 261 26.08 -13.69 37.31
C ASN A 261 25.20 -12.91 36.30
N GLU A 262 24.19 -12.17 36.77
CA GLU A 262 23.20 -11.49 35.94
C GLU A 262 23.34 -9.96 36.02
N GLY A 263 23.30 -9.30 34.86
CA GLY A 263 23.24 -7.85 34.70
C GLY A 263 21.81 -7.41 34.41
N VAL A 264 21.19 -6.67 35.32
CA VAL A 264 19.81 -6.19 35.19
C VAL A 264 19.81 -4.70 34.95
N PHE A 265 19.10 -4.25 33.91
CA PHE A 265 18.88 -2.84 33.59
C PHE A 265 17.73 -2.29 34.44
N ILE A 266 17.95 -1.21 35.16
CA ILE A 266 17.00 -0.56 36.06
C ILE A 266 16.73 0.89 35.64
N GLY A 267 15.46 1.29 35.68
CA GLY A 267 15.03 2.68 35.49
C GLY A 267 14.86 3.42 36.82
N HIS A 268 14.45 4.70 36.76
CA HIS A 268 14.22 5.53 37.96
C HIS A 268 13.21 4.92 38.97
N ASP A 269 12.25 4.14 38.49
CA ASP A 269 11.17 3.55 39.30
C ASP A 269 11.60 2.33 40.15
N ALA A 270 12.89 2.01 40.22
CA ALA A 270 13.47 0.86 40.93
C ALA A 270 12.97 -0.53 40.45
N GLY A 271 12.37 -0.57 39.26
CA GLY A 271 12.03 -1.78 38.51
C GLY A 271 12.93 -1.98 37.28
N PRO A 272 12.89 -3.19 36.66
CA PRO A 272 13.68 -3.48 35.47
C PRO A 272 13.17 -2.69 34.25
N SER A 273 14.04 -1.97 33.55
CA SER A 273 13.68 -1.19 32.36
C SER A 273 13.63 -2.04 31.08
N ARG A 274 14.40 -3.12 31.02
CA ARG A 274 14.50 -4.02 29.87
C ARG A 274 14.07 -5.45 30.23
N PRO A 275 13.41 -6.19 29.32
CA PRO A 275 12.96 -7.56 29.57
C PRO A 275 14.07 -8.61 29.49
N ALA A 276 15.26 -8.25 29.00
CA ALA A 276 16.41 -9.14 28.87
C ALA A 276 17.57 -8.68 29.77
N SER A 277 18.10 -9.61 30.56
CA SER A 277 19.31 -9.44 31.37
C SER A 277 20.57 -9.89 30.60
N VAL A 278 21.75 -9.47 31.08
CA VAL A 278 23.04 -9.96 30.59
C VAL A 278 23.52 -11.10 31.47
N GLU A 279 23.62 -12.31 30.94
CA GLU A 279 24.19 -13.45 31.65
C GLU A 279 25.70 -13.59 31.37
N TRP A 280 26.49 -13.69 32.44
CA TRP A 280 27.91 -14.05 32.41
C TRP A 280 28.15 -15.48 32.94
N PRO A 281 29.18 -16.20 32.45
CA PRO A 281 29.48 -17.56 32.92
C PRO A 281 30.01 -17.62 34.36
N ALA A 282 30.54 -16.50 34.85
CA ALA A 282 31.07 -16.30 36.20
C ALA A 282 30.80 -14.84 36.63
N PRO A 283 30.76 -14.52 37.93
CA PRO A 283 30.53 -13.15 38.37
C PRO A 283 31.72 -12.27 37.94
N PRO A 284 31.51 -11.19 37.15
CA PRO A 284 32.61 -10.32 36.75
C PRO A 284 33.18 -9.54 37.94
N GLU A 285 34.50 -9.38 37.97
CA GLU A 285 35.21 -8.68 39.04
C GLU A 285 34.99 -7.17 38.98
N GLU A 286 35.03 -6.61 37.77
CA GLU A 286 34.79 -5.20 37.46
C GLU A 286 34.10 -5.05 36.10
N ILE A 287 33.29 -4.02 35.98
CA ILE A 287 32.53 -3.68 34.76
C ILE A 287 32.69 -2.19 34.43
N ALA A 288 32.71 -1.85 33.14
CA ALA A 288 32.76 -0.48 32.64
C ALA A 288 31.90 -0.34 31.37
N PHE A 289 31.54 0.88 30.99
CA PHE A 289 30.69 1.14 29.83
C PHE A 289 31.27 2.23 28.92
N VAL A 290 31.41 1.93 27.63
CA VAL A 290 31.84 2.86 26.59
C VAL A 290 30.79 2.80 25.50
N LYS A 291 29.79 3.69 25.55
CA LYS A 291 28.57 3.64 24.72
C LYS A 291 28.84 3.20 23.27
N PRO A 292 28.26 2.11 22.75
CA PRO A 292 27.27 1.18 23.34
C PRO A 292 27.88 -0.16 23.84
N TYR A 293 29.15 -0.22 24.22
CA TYR A 293 29.83 -1.45 24.65
C TYR A 293 29.99 -1.56 26.17
N ILE A 294 29.69 -2.75 26.71
CA ILE A 294 29.91 -3.13 28.10
C ILE A 294 31.20 -3.94 28.17
N PHE A 295 32.16 -3.47 28.98
CA PHE A 295 33.38 -4.19 29.32
C PHE A 295 33.17 -4.93 30.64
N SER A 296 33.63 -6.18 30.70
CA SER A 296 33.56 -7.02 31.90
C SER A 296 34.85 -7.82 32.05
N ILE A 297 35.45 -7.78 33.24
CA ILE A 297 36.60 -8.63 33.59
C ILE A 297 36.06 -9.89 34.27
N LEU A 298 36.36 -11.05 33.71
CA LEU A 298 35.96 -12.35 34.24
C LEU A 298 37.14 -13.05 34.92
N PRO A 299 36.92 -13.74 36.05
CA PRO A 299 37.96 -14.44 36.79
C PRO A 299 38.57 -15.58 35.96
N PRO A 300 39.80 -16.02 36.27
CA PRO A 300 40.46 -17.13 35.57
C PRO A 300 39.63 -18.42 35.68
N GLY A 301 39.58 -19.19 34.58
CA GLY A 301 38.83 -20.43 34.48
C GLY A 301 37.35 -20.28 34.05
N SER A 302 36.87 -19.06 33.82
CA SER A 302 35.45 -18.76 33.56
C SER A 302 34.95 -19.04 32.14
N ILE A 303 35.83 -19.05 31.13
CA ILE A 303 35.47 -19.24 29.71
C ILE A 303 36.20 -20.47 29.15
N PRO A 304 35.51 -21.40 28.43
CA PRO A 304 36.16 -22.49 27.70
C PRO A 304 37.01 -21.94 26.55
N SER A 305 38.23 -22.46 26.38
CA SER A 305 39.16 -21.98 25.35
C SER A 305 38.62 -22.14 23.93
N GLN A 306 38.57 -21.05 23.17
CA GLN A 306 38.19 -21.06 21.75
C GLN A 306 39.40 -21.39 20.87
N SER A 307 39.78 -22.68 20.83
CA SER A 307 40.64 -23.20 19.76
C SER A 307 40.38 -24.69 19.51
N PRO A 308 39.63 -25.07 18.45
CA PRO A 308 39.61 -26.44 17.97
C PRO A 308 40.88 -26.70 17.13
N LYS A 309 41.94 -27.19 17.77
CA LYS A 309 42.94 -27.98 17.04
C LYS A 309 42.39 -29.41 16.92
N PRO A 310 42.27 -29.98 15.71
CA PRO A 310 41.85 -31.38 15.57
C PRO A 310 42.97 -32.31 16.05
N SER A 311 42.87 -32.79 17.29
CA SER A 311 43.65 -33.93 17.78
C SER A 311 42.96 -35.24 17.41
N ILE A 312 43.76 -36.25 17.06
CA ILE A 312 43.32 -37.46 16.33
C ILE A 312 42.55 -38.49 17.20
N ASP A 313 42.39 -38.26 18.50
CA ASP A 313 41.78 -39.21 19.45
C ASP A 313 40.29 -38.90 19.77
N PRO A 314 39.35 -39.82 19.50
CA PRO A 314 37.90 -39.54 19.55
C PRO A 314 37.23 -39.73 20.94
N THR A 315 37.98 -39.72 22.05
CA THR A 315 37.46 -40.11 23.38
C THR A 315 37.62 -39.08 24.50
N ALA A 316 38.07 -37.85 24.22
CA ALA A 316 38.17 -36.79 25.23
C ALA A 316 37.83 -35.39 24.67
N THR A 317 36.54 -35.03 24.69
CA THR A 317 36.06 -33.69 24.29
C THR A 317 35.36 -32.96 25.44
N GLN A 318 36.16 -32.35 26.31
CA GLN A 318 35.75 -31.18 27.10
C GLN A 318 36.76 -30.04 26.84
N PRO A 319 36.32 -28.84 26.44
CA PRO A 319 37.23 -27.73 26.20
C PRO A 319 37.84 -27.26 27.52
N LEU A 320 39.17 -27.25 27.59
CA LEU A 320 39.89 -26.76 28.77
C LEU A 320 39.59 -25.27 29.00
N PRO A 321 39.26 -24.84 30.23
CA PRO A 321 39.00 -23.43 30.52
C PRO A 321 40.28 -22.59 30.47
N VAL A 322 40.15 -21.33 30.07
CA VAL A 322 41.29 -20.40 29.97
C VAL A 322 41.84 -20.12 31.38
N PRO A 323 43.13 -20.39 31.68
CA PRO A 323 43.68 -20.31 33.04
C PRO A 323 43.96 -18.88 33.53
N THR A 324 43.81 -17.86 32.68
CA THR A 324 44.06 -16.45 32.96
C THR A 324 42.77 -15.63 32.96
N ALA A 325 42.81 -14.42 33.53
CA ALA A 325 41.67 -13.49 33.49
C ALA A 325 41.36 -13.07 32.05
N VAL A 326 40.07 -12.87 31.75
CA VAL A 326 39.59 -12.55 30.40
C VAL A 326 38.75 -11.27 30.43
N VAL A 327 39.05 -10.34 29.52
CA VAL A 327 38.20 -9.17 29.26
C VAL A 327 37.16 -9.57 28.21
N GLN A 328 35.89 -9.59 28.59
CA GLN A 328 34.76 -9.80 27.67
C GLN A 328 34.08 -8.45 27.38
N ILE A 329 33.93 -8.15 26.10
CA ILE A 329 33.25 -6.98 25.56
C ILE A 329 31.92 -7.45 24.97
N ARG A 330 30.82 -6.78 25.35
CA ARG A 330 29.46 -7.08 24.89
C ARG A 330 28.79 -5.83 24.34
N SER A 331 27.88 -5.98 23.37
CA SER A 331 27.02 -4.88 22.94
C SER A 331 25.90 -4.65 23.96
N SER A 332 25.63 -3.41 24.37
CA SER A 332 24.46 -3.06 25.20
C SER A 332 23.15 -3.03 24.41
N ILE A 333 23.20 -3.30 23.10
CA ILE A 333 22.05 -3.30 22.18
C ILE A 333 21.57 -4.75 21.98
N SER A 334 22.44 -5.62 21.44
CA SER A 334 22.14 -7.03 21.20
C SER A 334 22.41 -7.94 22.40
N LEU A 335 23.08 -7.42 23.45
CA LEU A 335 23.51 -8.15 24.65
C LEU A 335 24.52 -9.29 24.40
N LEU A 336 24.89 -9.53 23.14
CA LEU A 336 25.83 -10.58 22.72
C LEU A 336 27.29 -10.19 23.00
N PRO A 337 28.17 -11.17 23.32
CA PRO A 337 29.61 -10.94 23.39
C PRO A 337 30.18 -10.71 21.99
N THR A 338 30.81 -9.56 21.78
CA THR A 338 31.40 -9.18 20.49
C THR A 338 32.86 -9.62 20.40
N GLN A 339 33.61 -9.49 21.50
CA GLN A 339 35.06 -9.72 21.58
C GLN A 339 35.47 -10.22 22.97
N THR A 340 36.40 -11.16 23.01
CA THR A 340 36.96 -11.74 24.25
C THR A 340 38.48 -11.74 24.16
N LEU A 341 39.15 -11.14 25.14
CA LEU A 341 40.60 -10.94 25.17
C LEU A 341 41.20 -11.58 26.43
N PRO A 342 41.85 -12.75 26.34
CA PRO A 342 42.58 -13.34 27.46
C PRO A 342 43.88 -12.57 27.73
N PHE A 343 44.28 -12.49 28.99
CA PHE A 343 45.61 -11.99 29.38
C PHE A 343 46.67 -13.12 29.21
N PRO A 344 47.90 -12.85 28.73
CA PRO A 344 48.43 -11.56 28.27
C PRO A 344 47.95 -11.18 26.86
N PHE A 345 47.78 -9.87 26.61
CA PHE A 345 47.16 -9.33 25.38
C PHE A 345 48.08 -9.31 24.14
N THR A 346 49.13 -10.14 24.11
CA THR A 346 50.19 -10.12 23.09
C THR A 346 49.76 -10.76 21.76
N GLN A 347 50.12 -10.15 20.64
CA GLN A 347 50.12 -10.83 19.34
C GLN A 347 51.15 -11.98 19.31
N PRO A 348 50.87 -13.11 18.63
CA PRO A 348 51.88 -14.11 18.32
C PRO A 348 52.77 -13.60 17.18
N SER A 349 53.78 -12.79 17.50
CA SER A 349 54.80 -12.40 16.52
C SER A 349 55.60 -13.64 16.08
N SER A 350 55.81 -13.74 14.77
CA SER A 350 56.66 -14.76 14.18
C SER A 350 58.13 -14.57 14.61
N SER A 351 58.85 -15.69 14.74
CA SER A 351 60.29 -15.78 15.06
C SER A 351 60.74 -15.42 16.50
N SER A 352 60.66 -16.38 17.41
CA SER A 352 61.89 -16.96 18.02
C SER A 352 61.58 -18.24 18.80
N SER A 353 62.25 -19.32 18.44
CA SER A 353 62.07 -20.64 19.05
C SER A 353 63.13 -20.92 20.12
N THR A 354 62.76 -20.79 21.39
CA THR A 354 63.39 -21.55 22.49
C THR A 354 62.34 -21.90 23.52
N LEU A 355 62.15 -23.20 23.79
CA LEU A 355 61.29 -23.66 24.88
C LEU A 355 61.92 -23.26 26.22
N SER A 356 61.35 -22.27 26.89
CA SER A 356 61.46 -22.10 28.33
C SER A 356 60.06 -22.08 28.93
N THR A 357 59.79 -22.98 29.87
CA THR A 357 58.55 -23.01 30.65
C THR A 357 58.40 -21.72 31.46
N SER A 358 57.69 -20.74 30.90
CA SER A 358 57.28 -19.53 31.61
C SER A 358 56.13 -19.86 32.56
N PRO A 359 56.17 -19.41 33.84
CA PRO A 359 55.08 -19.66 34.78
C PRO A 359 53.80 -18.95 34.33
N THR A 360 52.65 -19.45 34.80
CA THR A 360 51.37 -18.72 34.69
C THR A 360 51.49 -17.37 35.39
N ILE A 361 51.62 -16.28 34.62
CA ILE A 361 51.64 -14.91 35.15
C ILE A 361 50.23 -14.56 35.60
N ASN A 362 49.91 -14.96 36.83
CA ASN A 362 48.71 -14.53 37.52
C ASN A 362 48.85 -13.02 37.79
N ALA A 363 48.15 -12.20 37.01
CA ALA A 363 48.04 -10.76 37.23
C ALA A 363 46.58 -10.41 37.50
N THR A 364 46.33 -9.54 38.49
CA THR A 364 45.00 -8.96 38.68
C THR A 364 44.80 -7.87 37.63
N VAL A 365 43.75 -8.01 36.84
CA VAL A 365 43.33 -7.05 35.82
C VAL A 365 42.25 -6.14 36.43
N ARG A 366 42.34 -4.82 36.25
CA ARG A 366 41.36 -3.86 36.78
C ARG A 366 40.96 -2.79 35.76
N LEU A 367 39.67 -2.46 35.73
CA LEU A 367 39.06 -1.38 34.96
C LEU A 367 38.90 -0.17 35.88
N LEU A 368 39.99 0.57 36.06
CA LEU A 368 40.04 1.70 37.01
C LEU A 368 39.51 3.03 36.44
N THR A 369 39.04 3.05 35.19
CA THR A 369 38.51 4.26 34.54
C THR A 369 37.01 4.40 34.77
N PRO A 370 36.52 5.38 35.56
CA PRO A 370 35.09 5.61 35.71
C PRO A 370 34.50 6.23 34.44
N SER A 371 33.65 5.47 33.75
CA SER A 371 32.95 5.89 32.53
C SER A 371 31.99 7.06 32.78
N ALA A 372 32.37 8.27 32.36
CA ALA A 372 31.54 9.48 32.48
C ALA A 372 31.30 10.23 31.15
N SER A 373 31.88 9.76 30.03
CA SER A 373 31.65 10.36 28.71
C SER A 373 31.99 9.39 27.58
N ALA A 374 31.24 9.44 26.48
CA ALA A 374 31.48 8.64 25.28
C ALA A 374 32.80 8.95 24.53
N LYS A 375 33.62 9.89 25.04
CA LYS A 375 34.88 10.34 24.43
C LYS A 375 36.14 10.03 25.25
N SER A 376 36.03 9.46 26.45
CA SER A 376 37.22 9.14 27.26
C SER A 376 37.77 7.75 26.88
N PRO A 377 39.06 7.62 26.51
CA PRO A 377 39.67 6.31 26.27
C PRO A 377 39.62 5.45 27.53
N LEU A 378 39.39 4.16 27.35
CA LEU A 378 39.27 3.20 28.45
C LEU A 378 40.65 2.66 28.82
N PHE A 379 41.11 2.95 30.04
CA PHE A 379 42.36 2.41 30.56
C PHE A 379 42.10 1.21 31.48
N LEU A 380 42.96 0.20 31.31
CA LEU A 380 42.98 -1.05 32.05
C LEU A 380 44.35 -1.21 32.71
N VAL A 381 44.38 -1.64 33.97
CA VAL A 381 45.61 -1.78 34.75
C VAL A 381 45.83 -3.24 35.08
N THR A 382 47.04 -3.75 34.81
CA THR A 382 47.45 -5.09 35.26
C THR A 382 48.54 -4.98 36.31
N THR A 383 48.38 -5.72 37.41
CA THR A 383 49.39 -5.84 38.47
C THR A 383 49.64 -7.32 38.77
N PRO A 384 50.89 -7.83 38.73
CA PRO A 384 51.20 -9.20 39.09
C PRO A 384 50.72 -9.56 40.51
N THR A 385 50.15 -10.76 40.70
CA THR A 385 49.67 -11.21 42.03
C THR A 385 50.83 -11.61 42.95
N ASP A 386 51.92 -12.12 42.38
CA ASP A 386 53.11 -12.48 43.14
C ASP A 386 53.89 -11.21 43.55
N ARG A 387 54.31 -11.17 44.82
CA ARG A 387 55.02 -10.04 45.41
C ARG A 387 56.44 -9.90 44.85
N ALA A 388 57.09 -10.99 44.42
CA ALA A 388 58.38 -10.90 43.76
C ALA A 388 58.22 -10.37 42.33
N ALA A 389 57.32 -10.95 41.52
CA ALA A 389 57.00 -10.45 40.17
C ALA A 389 56.57 -8.97 40.19
N ALA A 390 55.68 -8.55 41.11
CA ALA A 390 55.23 -7.16 41.21
C ALA A 390 56.36 -6.16 41.53
N THR A 391 57.45 -6.59 42.17
CA THR A 391 58.63 -5.73 42.42
C THR A 391 59.64 -5.71 41.26
N ALA A 392 59.57 -6.69 40.34
CA ALA A 392 60.42 -6.78 39.16
C ALA A 392 59.77 -6.17 37.89
N GLU A 393 58.51 -6.51 37.63
CA GLU A 393 57.75 -6.14 36.42
C GLU A 393 56.90 -4.87 36.61
N GLY A 394 56.47 -4.59 37.85
CA GLY A 394 55.64 -3.44 38.20
C GLY A 394 54.19 -3.53 37.69
N SER A 395 53.43 -2.46 37.94
CA SER A 395 52.11 -2.22 37.35
C SER A 395 52.26 -1.77 35.89
N THR A 396 51.34 -2.17 35.02
CA THR A 396 51.26 -1.64 33.65
C THR A 396 49.85 -1.10 33.34
N ILE A 397 49.80 -0.03 32.55
CA ILE A 397 48.58 0.64 32.09
C ILE A 397 48.43 0.38 30.58
N TRP A 398 47.25 -0.12 30.22
CA TRP A 398 46.84 -0.46 28.86
C TRP A 398 45.70 0.46 28.41
N GLN A 399 45.62 0.76 27.12
CA GLN A 399 44.57 1.58 26.51
C GLN A 399 43.81 0.77 25.45
N PHE A 400 42.49 0.93 25.40
CA PHE A 400 41.67 0.42 24.29
C PHE A 400 41.43 1.51 23.24
N LYS A 401 41.83 1.22 21.99
CA LYS A 401 41.44 2.00 20.81
C LYS A 401 40.24 1.37 20.12
N MET A 402 39.31 2.22 19.71
CA MET A 402 38.05 1.82 19.05
C MET A 402 38.19 2.00 17.55
N LYS A 403 37.79 1.00 16.75
CA LYS A 403 37.74 1.13 15.29
C LYS A 403 36.78 2.25 14.88
N SER A 404 37.00 2.88 13.72
CA SER A 404 36.04 3.86 13.18
C SER A 404 34.64 3.25 13.00
N TRP A 405 33.60 4.06 13.22
CA TRP A 405 32.21 3.62 13.08
C TRP A 405 31.87 3.12 11.67
N GLU A 406 32.47 3.71 10.64
CA GLU A 406 32.30 3.29 9.26
C GLU A 406 32.81 1.86 9.05
N ALA A 407 34.04 1.58 9.47
CA ALA A 407 34.62 0.23 9.36
C ALA A 407 33.79 -0.80 10.14
N GLN A 408 33.25 -0.45 11.30
CA GLN A 408 32.37 -1.35 12.07
C GLN A 408 31.03 -1.60 11.37
N ILE A 409 30.41 -0.58 10.76
CA ILE A 409 29.16 -0.74 9.99
C ILE A 409 29.42 -1.60 8.75
N ASP A 410 30.50 -1.33 8.02
CA ASP A 410 30.82 -2.03 6.78
C ASP A 410 31.26 -3.49 7.06
N GLU A 411 31.94 -3.78 8.17
CA GLU A 411 32.25 -5.14 8.67
C GLU A 411 30.97 -5.89 9.09
N LEU A 412 29.98 -5.22 9.72
CA LEU A 412 28.66 -5.83 10.03
C LEU A 412 27.84 -6.12 8.77
N VAL A 413 27.87 -5.23 7.77
CA VAL A 413 27.21 -5.41 6.47
C VAL A 413 27.87 -6.57 5.70
N ALA A 414 29.19 -6.70 5.75
CA ALA A 414 29.93 -7.85 5.19
C ALA A 414 29.67 -9.17 5.94
N ALA A 415 29.34 -9.10 7.24
CA ALA A 415 28.92 -10.26 8.03
C ALA A 415 27.42 -10.62 7.85
N GLY A 416 26.66 -9.86 7.07
CA GLY A 416 25.20 -10.04 6.89
C GLY A 416 24.35 -9.66 8.10
N GLN A 417 24.92 -9.02 9.13
CA GLN A 417 24.24 -8.67 10.39
C GLN A 417 23.53 -7.31 10.29
N TYR A 418 22.62 -7.18 9.32
CA TYR A 418 21.98 -5.90 8.98
C TYR A 418 21.14 -5.30 10.13
N PHE A 419 20.52 -6.12 10.98
CA PHE A 419 19.77 -5.64 12.14
C PHE A 419 20.67 -4.93 13.15
N ASP A 420 21.80 -5.55 13.51
CA ASP A 420 22.78 -4.97 14.43
C ASP A 420 23.44 -3.72 13.83
N ALA A 421 23.69 -3.71 12.51
CA ALA A 421 24.19 -2.53 11.80
C ALA A 421 23.21 -1.35 11.84
N LEU A 422 21.90 -1.58 11.69
CA LEU A 422 20.88 -0.53 11.84
C LEU A 422 20.78 -0.02 13.26
N ALA A 423 20.73 -0.91 14.25
CA ALA A 423 20.61 -0.51 15.64
C ALA A 423 21.85 0.27 16.13
N LEU A 424 23.05 -0.13 15.68
CA LEU A 424 24.29 0.62 15.89
C LEU A 424 24.23 2.00 15.21
N LEU A 425 23.80 2.06 13.94
CA LEU A 425 23.65 3.31 13.20
C LEU A 425 22.65 4.27 13.87
N ASP A 426 21.55 3.77 14.43
CA ASP A 426 20.59 4.58 15.18
C ASP A 426 21.21 5.19 16.45
N THR A 427 22.13 4.49 17.14
CA THR A 427 22.82 5.01 18.34
C THR A 427 23.91 6.06 18.08
N ILE A 428 24.36 6.25 16.84
CA ILE A 428 25.40 7.22 16.47
C ILE A 428 24.80 8.60 16.18
N ASP A 429 25.37 9.65 16.76
CA ASP A 429 24.95 11.03 16.50
C ASP A 429 25.28 11.48 15.08
N ILE A 430 24.38 12.25 14.45
CA ILE A 430 24.49 12.74 13.05
C ILE A 430 25.78 13.57 12.83
N SER A 431 26.32 14.19 13.87
CA SER A 431 27.56 14.96 13.83
C SER A 431 28.81 14.12 13.52
N VAL A 432 28.77 12.79 13.72
CA VAL A 432 29.89 11.86 13.50
C VAL A 432 29.84 11.24 12.10
N LEU A 433 28.66 11.07 11.50
CA LEU A 433 28.45 10.45 10.19
C LEU A 433 27.51 11.28 9.32
N ARG A 434 28.07 11.98 8.32
CA ARG A 434 27.28 12.80 7.37
C ARG A 434 26.37 11.96 6.46
N ASP A 435 26.81 10.76 6.10
CA ASP A 435 26.08 9.87 5.18
C ASP A 435 25.08 8.92 5.88
N LYS A 436 24.74 9.20 7.15
CA LYS A 436 23.93 8.32 8.01
C LYS A 436 22.62 7.89 7.33
N GLU A 437 21.90 8.80 6.68
CA GLU A 437 20.60 8.51 6.04
C GLU A 437 20.72 7.63 4.79
N GLN A 438 21.77 7.82 3.98
CA GLN A 438 22.02 7.01 2.80
C GLN A 438 22.45 5.59 3.18
N ARG A 439 23.36 5.45 4.16
CA ARG A 439 23.74 4.15 4.72
C ARG A 439 22.55 3.45 5.38
N ALA A 440 21.73 4.16 6.16
CA ALA A 440 20.50 3.61 6.75
C ALA A 440 19.55 3.05 5.68
N THR A 441 19.34 3.79 4.59
CA THR A 441 18.46 3.39 3.48
C THR A 441 18.98 2.12 2.80
N ARG A 442 20.27 2.05 2.49
CA ARG A 442 20.95 0.87 1.91
C ARG A 442 20.84 -0.35 2.83
N ILE A 443 21.17 -0.19 4.12
CA ILE A 443 21.16 -1.30 5.09
C ILE A 443 19.72 -1.77 5.37
N ARG A 444 18.72 -0.89 5.40
CA ARG A 444 17.30 -1.28 5.49
C ARG A 444 16.86 -2.10 4.27
N GLY A 445 17.30 -1.72 3.06
CA GLY A 445 17.06 -2.52 1.84
C GLY A 445 17.68 -3.91 1.91
N LEU A 446 18.94 -4.01 2.37
CA LEU A 446 19.62 -5.30 2.54
C LEU A 446 18.98 -6.17 3.64
N ASN A 447 18.54 -5.55 4.76
CA ASN A 447 17.78 -6.23 5.80
C ASN A 447 16.46 -6.79 5.25
N ALA A 448 15.73 -6.03 4.42
CA ALA A 448 14.50 -6.49 3.79
C ALA A 448 14.73 -7.72 2.89
N VAL A 449 15.79 -7.71 2.07
CA VAL A 449 16.20 -8.88 1.25
C VAL A 449 16.58 -10.08 2.13
N SER A 450 17.27 -9.84 3.25
CA SER A 450 17.60 -10.90 4.21
C SER A 450 16.36 -11.51 4.88
N GLN A 451 15.36 -10.70 5.21
CA GLN A 451 14.07 -11.16 5.75
C GLN A 451 13.25 -11.91 4.68
N PHE A 452 13.33 -11.48 3.43
CA PHE A 452 12.74 -12.19 2.30
C PHE A 452 13.36 -13.60 2.16
N ARG A 453 14.68 -13.74 2.37
CA ARG A 453 15.37 -15.03 2.40
C ARG A 453 15.01 -15.89 3.62
N SER A 454 14.56 -15.32 4.74
CA SER A 454 14.06 -16.06 5.91
C SER A 454 12.56 -16.42 5.85
N SER A 455 11.91 -16.24 4.69
CA SER A 455 10.46 -16.40 4.46
C SER A 455 9.58 -15.43 5.27
N ASP A 456 10.14 -14.34 5.81
CA ASP A 456 9.43 -13.24 6.46
C ASP A 456 8.99 -12.18 5.43
N PHE A 457 8.26 -12.64 4.41
CA PHE A 457 7.85 -11.84 3.25
C PHE A 457 7.07 -10.58 3.61
N ASP A 458 6.26 -10.64 4.68
CA ASP A 458 5.39 -9.54 5.10
C ASP A 458 6.18 -8.31 5.56
N THR A 459 7.18 -8.48 6.42
CA THR A 459 8.02 -7.37 6.92
C THR A 459 9.02 -6.90 5.88
N ALA A 460 9.52 -7.81 5.05
CA ALA A 460 10.35 -7.48 3.89
C ALA A 460 9.60 -6.57 2.90
N ILE A 461 8.35 -6.90 2.54
CA ILE A 461 7.58 -6.07 1.61
C ILE A 461 7.19 -4.72 2.22
N ASP A 462 6.80 -4.66 3.51
CA ASP A 462 6.45 -3.37 4.14
C ASP A 462 7.66 -2.42 4.23
N THR A 463 8.85 -2.96 4.50
CA THR A 463 10.09 -2.16 4.46
C THR A 463 10.44 -1.72 3.03
N LEU A 464 10.31 -2.59 2.01
CA LEU A 464 10.49 -2.22 0.60
C LEU A 464 9.46 -1.18 0.10
N ILE A 465 8.23 -1.18 0.63
CA ILE A 465 7.25 -0.12 0.40
C ILE A 465 7.72 1.19 1.04
N SER A 466 8.22 1.16 2.28
CA SER A 466 8.67 2.36 3.00
C SER A 466 9.86 3.07 2.33
N LEU A 467 10.68 2.32 1.57
CA LEU A 467 11.91 2.81 0.93
C LEU A 467 11.71 3.22 -0.54
N ASP A 468 10.50 3.15 -1.10
CA ASP A 468 10.22 3.45 -2.53
C ASP A 468 11.20 2.78 -3.51
N VAL A 469 11.51 1.50 -3.25
CA VAL A 469 12.40 0.70 -4.10
C VAL A 469 11.78 0.48 -5.48
N ASN A 470 12.62 0.63 -6.52
CA ASN A 470 12.34 0.32 -7.91
C ASN A 470 11.60 -1.04 -8.05
N PRO A 471 10.40 -1.08 -8.67
CA PRO A 471 9.60 -2.29 -8.80
C PRO A 471 10.30 -3.41 -9.57
N ALA A 472 11.22 -3.10 -10.49
CA ALA A 472 12.04 -4.10 -11.18
C ALA A 472 12.85 -4.95 -10.18
N LYS A 473 13.46 -4.30 -9.18
CA LYS A 473 14.28 -4.96 -8.14
C LYS A 473 13.45 -5.82 -7.19
N VAL A 474 12.21 -5.42 -6.93
CA VAL A 474 11.26 -6.20 -6.10
C VAL A 474 10.75 -7.41 -6.88
N VAL A 475 10.37 -7.23 -8.15
CA VAL A 475 9.92 -8.32 -9.03
C VAL A 475 11.05 -9.34 -9.26
N ALA A 476 12.31 -8.92 -9.33
CA ALA A 476 13.47 -9.81 -9.50
C ALA A 476 13.69 -10.84 -8.37
N LEU A 477 13.11 -10.62 -7.18
CA LEU A 477 13.14 -11.58 -6.07
C LEU A 477 12.20 -12.78 -6.28
N TYR A 478 11.38 -12.76 -7.32
CA TYR A 478 10.38 -13.79 -7.62
C TYR A 478 10.81 -14.68 -8.79
N PRO A 479 10.36 -15.95 -8.84
CA PRO A 479 10.72 -16.86 -9.92
C PRO A 479 10.27 -16.40 -11.32
N GLU A 480 10.88 -16.97 -12.36
CA GLU A 480 10.60 -16.71 -13.77
C GLU A 480 9.12 -16.75 -14.15
N ALA A 481 8.32 -17.62 -13.51
CA ALA A 481 6.87 -17.71 -13.73
C ALA A 481 6.09 -16.42 -13.36
N VAL A 482 6.71 -15.48 -12.63
CA VAL A 482 6.17 -14.17 -12.26
C VAL A 482 7.02 -13.05 -12.82
N ALA A 483 8.34 -13.16 -12.69
CA ALA A 483 9.29 -12.10 -13.05
C ALA A 483 9.72 -12.14 -14.53
N GLY A 484 9.52 -13.26 -15.23
CA GLY A 484 10.03 -13.49 -16.58
C GLY A 484 11.52 -13.17 -16.68
N ARG A 485 11.86 -12.29 -17.62
CA ARG A 485 13.23 -11.83 -17.92
C ARG A 485 13.92 -11.08 -16.76
N LEU A 486 13.18 -10.68 -15.72
CA LEU A 486 13.71 -9.96 -14.56
C LEU A 486 14.10 -10.89 -13.41
N SER A 487 13.84 -12.20 -13.48
CA SER A 487 14.15 -13.16 -12.41
C SER A 487 15.66 -13.25 -12.14
N VAL A 488 16.07 -13.13 -10.89
CA VAL A 488 17.48 -13.18 -10.46
C VAL A 488 17.66 -14.29 -9.41
N PRO A 489 18.71 -15.13 -9.48
CA PRO A 489 18.92 -16.21 -8.50
C PRO A 489 19.31 -15.66 -7.12
N GLN A 490 19.03 -16.45 -6.07
CA GLN A 490 19.06 -16.01 -4.67
C GLN A 490 20.40 -15.42 -4.22
N ASP A 491 21.51 -15.95 -4.71
CA ASP A 491 22.85 -15.51 -4.31
C ASP A 491 23.21 -14.12 -4.86
N SER A 492 22.57 -13.71 -5.95
CA SER A 492 22.70 -12.37 -6.56
C SER A 492 21.72 -11.32 -6.02
N TRP A 493 20.78 -11.67 -5.13
CA TRP A 493 19.85 -10.69 -4.54
C TRP A 493 20.56 -9.63 -3.70
N ILE A 494 21.58 -10.02 -2.92
CA ILE A 494 22.33 -9.11 -2.05
C ILE A 494 23.12 -8.06 -2.89
N PRO A 495 23.93 -8.46 -3.90
CA PRO A 495 24.57 -7.51 -4.82
C PRO A 495 23.61 -6.54 -5.53
N LEU A 496 22.42 -6.99 -5.96
CA LEU A 496 21.44 -6.16 -6.70
C LEU A 496 20.89 -4.96 -5.89
N PHE A 497 20.90 -5.09 -4.56
CA PHE A 497 20.57 -4.03 -3.60
C PHE A 497 21.80 -3.28 -3.09
N GLY A 498 22.97 -3.47 -3.72
CA GLY A 498 24.23 -2.83 -3.36
C GLY A 498 24.90 -3.46 -2.13
N GLY A 499 24.67 -4.74 -1.87
CA GLY A 499 25.38 -5.49 -0.83
C GLY A 499 26.76 -5.99 -1.30
N PRO A 500 27.60 -6.47 -0.38
CA PRO A 500 28.89 -7.07 -0.73
C PRO A 500 28.69 -8.38 -1.51
N VAL A 501 29.58 -8.65 -2.47
CA VAL A 501 29.59 -9.91 -3.22
C VAL A 501 30.20 -10.99 -2.34
N HIS A 502 29.35 -11.89 -1.81
CA HIS A 502 29.84 -13.13 -1.23
C HIS A 502 30.26 -14.08 -2.36
N SER A 503 31.54 -14.06 -2.72
CA SER A 503 32.14 -15.20 -3.41
C SER A 503 32.13 -16.40 -2.46
N ALA A 504 31.32 -17.40 -2.74
CA ALA A 504 31.54 -18.72 -2.18
C ALA A 504 32.90 -19.22 -2.72
N MET A 505 33.89 -19.33 -1.85
CA MET A 505 35.19 -19.91 -2.16
C MET A 505 35.36 -21.24 -1.43
N ASP A 506 35.98 -22.18 -2.15
CA ASP A 506 36.70 -23.35 -1.68
C ASP A 506 35.90 -24.48 -1.02
N ASP A 507 35.18 -25.21 -1.87
CA ASP A 507 34.95 -26.65 -1.70
C ASP A 507 35.59 -27.40 -2.89
N ASP A 508 36.93 -27.48 -2.94
CA ASP A 508 37.61 -28.45 -3.81
C ASP A 508 39.00 -28.90 -3.33
N SER A 509 39.06 -30.14 -2.84
CA SER A 509 40.21 -31.06 -2.93
C SER A 509 39.69 -32.47 -2.54
N THR A 510 40.00 -33.58 -3.21
CA THR A 510 41.18 -33.92 -4.01
C THR A 510 40.90 -34.97 -5.12
N SER A 511 41.54 -34.77 -6.29
CA SER A 511 42.07 -35.82 -7.22
C SER A 511 41.08 -36.73 -7.99
N SER A 512 41.28 -37.08 -9.27
CA SER A 512 42.49 -37.03 -10.11
C SER A 512 42.25 -36.91 -11.64
N THR A 513 43.22 -36.25 -12.28
CA THR A 513 43.65 -36.14 -13.70
C THR A 513 43.61 -37.41 -14.59
N PRO A 514 43.85 -37.33 -15.93
CA PRO A 514 43.63 -36.21 -16.89
C PRO A 514 43.16 -36.63 -18.33
N SER A 515 42.86 -35.62 -19.18
CA SER A 515 43.07 -35.56 -20.66
C SER A 515 42.47 -36.66 -21.58
N LEU A 516 41.72 -36.33 -22.65
CA LEU A 516 42.26 -35.74 -23.88
C LEU A 516 41.17 -35.11 -24.78
N THR A 517 41.62 -34.41 -25.82
CA THR A 517 40.86 -33.71 -26.87
C THR A 517 40.09 -34.62 -27.82
N ASP A 518 38.89 -34.21 -28.26
CA ASP A 518 38.66 -33.80 -29.66
C ASP A 518 37.28 -33.17 -29.89
N SER A 519 37.18 -32.36 -30.94
CA SER A 519 35.95 -31.79 -31.51
C SER A 519 35.75 -32.30 -32.95
N PRO A 520 34.79 -31.77 -33.71
CA PRO A 520 33.34 -31.99 -33.65
C PRO A 520 32.88 -32.92 -34.80
N LYS A 521 31.59 -33.28 -34.87
CA LYS A 521 30.92 -33.54 -36.16
C LYS A 521 29.39 -33.62 -36.13
N ASP A 522 28.84 -33.30 -37.29
CA ASP A 522 27.44 -33.07 -37.61
C ASP A 522 26.63 -34.33 -38.00
N ASP A 523 25.33 -34.07 -38.13
CA ASP A 523 24.41 -34.56 -39.16
C ASP A 523 23.54 -35.83 -39.01
N HIS A 524 22.24 -35.54 -39.14
CA HIS A 524 21.17 -36.22 -39.88
C HIS A 524 20.73 -37.66 -39.53
N GLY A 525 19.40 -37.84 -39.41
CA GLY A 525 18.73 -39.11 -39.72
C GLY A 525 17.50 -39.46 -38.88
N SER A 526 16.32 -38.97 -39.25
CA SER A 526 15.05 -39.70 -39.05
C SER A 526 14.88 -40.73 -40.20
N PRO A 527 13.91 -41.68 -40.23
CA PRO A 527 12.63 -41.68 -39.48
C PRO A 527 12.05 -43.07 -39.05
N THR A 528 10.77 -43.05 -38.65
CA THR A 528 9.72 -44.10 -38.73
C THR A 528 9.66 -45.30 -37.77
N ALA A 529 8.58 -45.28 -36.97
CA ALA A 529 7.48 -46.28 -36.90
C ALA A 529 7.58 -47.58 -36.05
N GLU A 530 6.58 -47.72 -35.16
CA GLU A 530 5.80 -48.95 -34.81
C GLU A 530 6.53 -50.15 -34.14
N THR A 531 5.92 -51.04 -33.33
CA THR A 531 4.67 -51.07 -32.52
C THR A 531 4.73 -52.31 -31.58
N GLU A 532 4.22 -52.21 -30.34
CA GLU A 532 3.74 -53.29 -29.43
C GLU A 532 4.57 -54.59 -29.17
N SER A 533 5.08 -54.79 -27.93
CA SER A 533 4.45 -55.65 -26.88
C SER A 533 5.06 -57.08 -26.77
N PRO A 534 4.65 -58.02 -25.87
CA PRO A 534 3.62 -57.95 -24.80
C PRO A 534 3.93 -58.63 -23.42
N ALA A 535 3.00 -58.42 -22.46
CA ALA A 535 2.50 -59.39 -21.45
C ALA A 535 3.39 -59.79 -20.22
N LEU A 536 2.86 -60.30 -19.08
CA LEU A 536 1.52 -60.80 -18.72
C LEU A 536 1.12 -60.53 -17.23
N PHE A 537 -0.18 -60.35 -17.06
CA PHE A 537 -1.08 -60.11 -15.90
C PHE A 537 -1.03 -60.96 -14.61
N THR A 538 -1.72 -60.46 -13.56
CA THR A 538 -2.75 -61.19 -12.77
C THR A 538 -3.88 -60.24 -12.29
N SER A 539 -5.07 -60.77 -11.95
CA SER A 539 -6.29 -60.02 -11.56
C SER A 539 -7.18 -60.81 -10.57
N GLY A 540 -8.06 -60.15 -9.79
CA GLY A 540 -8.88 -60.79 -8.73
C GLY A 540 -10.03 -59.98 -8.11
N THR A 541 -11.21 -60.00 -8.76
CA THR A 541 -12.56 -59.45 -8.42
C THR A 541 -13.30 -60.17 -7.24
N ILE A 542 -14.43 -59.76 -6.61
CA ILE A 542 -15.51 -58.73 -6.78
C ILE A 542 -16.15 -58.33 -5.38
N ARG A 543 -16.74 -57.12 -5.22
CA ARG A 543 -17.96 -56.70 -4.41
C ARG A 543 -17.76 -55.35 -3.65
N GLY A 544 -18.67 -54.37 -3.60
CA GLY A 544 -19.94 -54.14 -4.31
C GLY A 544 -21.17 -53.88 -3.41
N ARG A 545 -21.50 -52.60 -3.12
CA ARG A 545 -22.91 -52.15 -2.89
C ARG A 545 -23.09 -50.63 -2.89
N LEU A 546 -24.18 -50.20 -3.53
CA LEU A 546 -24.71 -48.85 -3.58
C LEU A 546 -25.65 -48.62 -2.37
N ASN A 547 -25.79 -47.39 -1.88
CA ASN A 547 -27.13 -46.82 -1.66
C ASN A 547 -27.13 -45.28 -1.55
N ARG A 548 -28.28 -44.70 -1.90
CA ARG A 548 -28.55 -43.26 -2.11
C ARG A 548 -29.88 -42.95 -1.44
N LEU A 549 -30.00 -41.84 -0.70
CA LEU A 549 -31.24 -41.05 -0.45
C LEU A 549 -31.05 -40.05 0.71
N GLY A 550 -31.78 -38.92 0.66
CA GLY A 550 -32.11 -38.11 1.84
C GLY A 550 -31.50 -36.69 1.89
N ALA A 551 -32.18 -35.71 1.28
CA ALA A 551 -32.02 -34.30 1.65
C ALA A 551 -33.03 -33.94 2.75
N PHE A 552 -32.69 -33.05 3.68
CA PHE A 552 -33.57 -32.02 4.29
C PHE A 552 -32.76 -31.12 5.25
N LEU A 553 -33.04 -29.81 5.20
CA LEU A 553 -32.59 -28.74 6.14
C LEU A 553 -33.61 -28.61 7.30
N PRO A 554 -33.49 -27.64 8.24
CA PRO A 554 -32.33 -27.12 8.98
C PRO A 554 -32.58 -27.08 10.52
N ALA A 555 -31.57 -26.74 11.34
CA ALA A 555 -31.80 -26.14 12.66
C ALA A 555 -30.57 -25.36 13.17
N ALA A 556 -30.80 -24.25 13.87
CA ALA A 556 -29.76 -23.47 14.54
C ALA A 556 -29.85 -23.64 16.06
N LEU A 557 -28.71 -23.66 16.75
CA LEU A 557 -28.60 -23.28 18.15
C LEU A 557 -27.31 -22.48 18.39
N LYS A 558 -27.41 -21.47 19.25
CA LYS A 558 -26.28 -20.80 19.88
C LYS A 558 -25.77 -21.63 21.05
N GLU A 559 -24.50 -21.48 21.41
CA GLU A 559 -24.14 -21.02 22.75
C GLU A 559 -22.72 -20.43 22.79
N ASP A 560 -22.44 -19.63 23.81
CA ASP A 560 -21.18 -18.92 24.01
C ASP A 560 -20.08 -19.86 24.55
N ASP A 561 -18.80 -19.57 24.28
CA ASP A 561 -17.83 -19.60 25.38
C ASP A 561 -16.56 -18.76 25.13
N ARG A 562 -16.01 -18.18 26.21
CA ARG A 562 -14.76 -17.38 26.20
C ARG A 562 -13.58 -18.27 26.60
N GLY A 563 -12.58 -18.46 25.73
CA GLY A 563 -11.41 -19.27 26.13
C GLY A 563 -10.16 -19.21 25.24
N SER A 564 -9.19 -18.40 25.66
CA SER A 564 -7.72 -18.62 25.48
C SER A 564 -7.17 -18.89 24.06
N ILE A 565 -6.77 -17.81 23.36
CA ILE A 565 -5.86 -17.92 22.20
C ILE A 565 -4.43 -18.16 22.73
N LYS A 566 -3.94 -19.40 22.64
CA LYS A 566 -2.51 -19.72 22.79
C LYS A 566 -1.83 -19.69 21.42
N GLN A 567 -0.95 -18.71 21.19
CA GLN A 567 -0.05 -18.74 20.05
C GLN A 567 1.04 -19.82 20.24
N PRO A 568 1.33 -20.67 19.23
CA PRO A 568 2.49 -21.55 19.26
C PRO A 568 3.75 -20.75 18.90
N LYS A 569 4.75 -20.75 19.80
CA LYS A 569 6.08 -20.19 19.51
C LYS A 569 6.81 -21.06 18.47
N SER A 570 7.24 -20.48 17.37
CA SER A 570 8.15 -21.14 16.43
C SER A 570 9.55 -21.28 17.04
N LYS A 571 10.25 -22.38 16.70
CA LYS A 571 11.69 -22.54 16.93
C LYS A 571 12.41 -22.33 15.59
N PRO A 572 13.61 -21.74 15.56
CA PRO A 572 14.39 -21.65 14.32
C PRO A 572 14.80 -23.05 13.86
N LYS A 573 14.62 -23.34 12.57
CA LYS A 573 15.21 -24.50 11.91
C LYS A 573 16.27 -24.00 10.92
N GLN A 574 17.36 -24.76 10.85
CA GLN A 574 18.49 -24.49 9.97
C GLN A 574 18.10 -24.72 8.50
N THR A 575 18.64 -23.85 7.64
CA THR A 575 18.95 -24.05 6.21
C THR A 575 18.47 -25.36 5.57
N SER A 576 17.32 -25.30 4.90
CA SER A 576 16.99 -26.21 3.80
C SER A 576 16.10 -25.50 2.79
N ASN A 577 16.30 -25.80 1.51
CA ASN A 577 15.76 -25.11 0.33
C ASN A 577 14.28 -24.69 0.43
N CYS A 578 13.96 -23.53 -0.17
CA CYS A 578 12.59 -23.02 -0.31
C CYS A 578 11.65 -24.10 -0.85
N THR A 579 10.68 -24.51 -0.03
CA THR A 579 9.67 -25.49 -0.41
C THR A 579 8.61 -24.87 -1.30
N LEU A 580 8.00 -25.69 -2.18
CA LEU A 580 6.96 -25.27 -3.13
C LEU A 580 5.75 -24.55 -2.49
N ASP A 581 5.53 -24.74 -1.19
CA ASP A 581 4.46 -24.10 -0.41
C ASP A 581 4.69 -22.60 -0.12
N ASP A 582 5.93 -22.09 -0.21
CA ASP A 582 6.23 -20.66 0.04
C ASP A 582 5.93 -19.77 -1.18
N LEU A 583 5.79 -20.35 -2.38
CA LEU A 583 5.49 -19.62 -3.62
C LEU A 583 4.14 -18.88 -3.60
N PRO A 584 2.99 -19.50 -3.24
CA PRO A 584 1.72 -18.78 -3.17
C PRO A 584 1.74 -17.66 -2.11
N ARG A 585 2.41 -17.88 -0.96
CA ARG A 585 2.50 -16.86 0.11
C ARG A 585 3.33 -15.66 -0.34
N SER A 586 4.53 -15.90 -0.88
CA SER A 586 5.38 -14.83 -1.40
C SER A 586 4.68 -14.05 -2.52
N VAL A 587 4.03 -14.73 -3.48
CA VAL A 587 3.32 -14.05 -4.58
C VAL A 587 2.04 -13.34 -4.09
N GLU A 588 1.39 -13.76 -3.00
CA GLU A 588 0.33 -12.98 -2.35
C GLU A 588 0.87 -11.68 -1.69
N THR A 589 2.07 -11.71 -1.10
CA THR A 589 2.71 -10.46 -0.64
C THR A 589 3.13 -9.55 -1.80
N LEU A 590 3.50 -10.11 -2.96
CA LEU A 590 3.71 -9.32 -4.18
C LEU A 590 2.42 -8.65 -4.65
N LEU A 591 1.28 -9.35 -4.61
CA LEU A 591 -0.02 -8.76 -4.91
C LEU A 591 -0.35 -7.58 -3.97
N ARG A 592 0.05 -7.64 -2.68
CA ARG A 592 -0.05 -6.49 -1.76
C ARG A 592 0.82 -5.31 -2.22
N TYR A 593 2.08 -5.55 -2.57
CA TYR A 593 2.98 -4.51 -3.10
C TYR A 593 2.45 -3.88 -4.40
N LEU A 594 2.05 -4.70 -5.38
CA LEU A 594 1.60 -4.22 -6.69
C LEU A 594 0.26 -3.48 -6.61
N SER A 595 -0.65 -3.90 -5.73
CA SER A 595 -1.94 -3.21 -5.53
C SER A 595 -1.83 -1.87 -4.81
N ASP A 596 -0.80 -1.67 -3.96
CA ASP A 596 -0.46 -0.36 -3.40
C ASP A 596 0.23 0.56 -4.44
N ARG A 597 1.13 0.02 -5.27
CA ARG A 597 1.89 0.80 -6.26
C ARG A 597 1.06 1.23 -7.46
N ARG A 598 0.23 0.34 -8.02
CA ARG A 598 -0.58 0.61 -9.23
C ARG A 598 -1.40 1.90 -9.18
N PRO A 599 -2.21 2.20 -8.14
CA PRO A 599 -2.97 3.46 -8.07
C PRO A 599 -2.06 4.69 -7.92
N LYS A 600 -0.91 4.58 -7.24
CA LYS A 600 0.04 5.68 -7.05
C LYS A 600 0.74 6.04 -8.37
N VAL A 601 1.17 5.03 -9.14
CA VAL A 601 1.76 5.22 -10.47
C VAL A 601 0.73 5.75 -11.46
N ALA A 602 -0.50 5.22 -11.46
CA ALA A 602 -1.59 5.73 -12.29
C ALA A 602 -1.94 7.20 -11.97
N ALA A 603 -1.96 7.59 -10.69
CA ALA A 603 -2.16 8.97 -10.29
C ALA A 603 -1.01 9.89 -10.76
N ALA A 604 0.25 9.45 -10.66
CA ALA A 604 1.40 10.20 -11.17
C ALA A 604 1.33 10.40 -12.69
N LEU A 605 1.01 9.36 -13.46
CA LEU A 605 0.84 9.45 -14.92
C LEU A 605 -0.33 10.36 -15.32
N ALA A 606 -1.44 10.32 -14.58
CA ALA A 606 -2.59 11.20 -14.80
C ALA A 606 -2.26 12.69 -14.60
N VAL A 607 -1.37 13.03 -13.64
CA VAL A 607 -0.87 14.42 -13.44
C VAL A 607 -0.04 14.90 -14.64
N VAL A 608 0.68 14.00 -15.32
CA VAL A 608 1.46 14.30 -16.53
C VAL A 608 0.59 14.28 -17.81
N GLY A 609 -0.68 13.87 -17.71
CA GLY A 609 -1.61 13.76 -18.85
C GLY A 609 -1.40 12.52 -19.72
N ILE A 610 -0.54 11.58 -19.28
CA ILE A 610 -0.25 10.34 -19.99
C ILE A 610 -1.30 9.29 -19.59
N THR A 611 -2.15 8.90 -20.53
CA THR A 611 -3.17 7.86 -20.33
C THR A 611 -2.92 6.65 -21.24
N PRO A 612 -3.25 5.42 -20.80
CA PRO A 612 -3.02 4.22 -21.61
C PRO A 612 -3.75 4.24 -22.96
N ALA A 613 -4.86 4.99 -23.04
CA ALA A 613 -5.71 5.07 -24.23
C ALA A 613 -5.13 5.95 -25.35
N ASN A 614 -4.14 6.80 -25.06
CA ASN A 614 -3.61 7.77 -26.02
C ASN A 614 -2.26 7.37 -26.65
N GLN A 615 -1.50 6.45 -26.03
CA GLN A 615 -0.12 6.15 -26.44
C GLN A 615 0.20 4.65 -26.58
N SER A 616 -0.77 3.74 -26.43
CA SER A 616 -0.60 2.27 -26.49
C SER A 616 0.15 1.74 -27.72
N HIS A 617 0.23 2.52 -28.81
CA HIS A 617 0.86 2.14 -30.08
C HIS A 617 2.21 2.84 -30.36
N GLU A 618 2.61 3.84 -29.55
CA GLU A 618 3.85 4.62 -29.74
C GLU A 618 4.97 4.23 -28.75
N ILE A 619 4.70 3.27 -27.86
CA ILE A 619 5.58 2.91 -26.75
C ILE A 619 6.56 1.81 -27.17
N ALA A 620 7.86 2.11 -27.09
CA ALA A 620 8.93 1.12 -27.22
C ALA A 620 8.72 -0.06 -26.26
N PHE A 621 8.86 -1.29 -26.76
CA PHE A 621 8.55 -2.50 -26.01
C PHE A 621 9.48 -2.66 -24.79
N LEU A 622 9.05 -3.35 -23.73
CA LEU A 622 9.96 -3.68 -22.61
C LEU A 622 11.13 -4.54 -23.12
N SER A 623 10.84 -5.39 -24.09
CA SER A 623 11.79 -6.25 -24.80
C SER A 623 12.87 -5.52 -25.62
N GLU A 624 12.76 -4.20 -25.85
CA GLU A 624 13.78 -3.37 -26.50
C GLU A 624 14.74 -2.69 -25.50
N THR A 625 14.44 -2.73 -24.20
CA THR A 625 15.27 -2.09 -23.14
C THR A 625 16.14 -3.14 -22.45
N SER A 626 17.39 -2.81 -22.11
CA SER A 626 18.24 -3.76 -21.41
C SER A 626 17.77 -3.99 -19.97
N VAL A 627 17.96 -5.20 -19.46
CA VAL A 627 17.62 -5.56 -18.07
C VAL A 627 18.44 -4.75 -17.06
N GLU A 628 19.66 -4.38 -17.43
CA GLU A 628 20.56 -3.54 -16.62
C GLU A 628 20.02 -2.12 -16.48
N ASP A 629 19.52 -1.51 -17.56
CA ASP A 629 18.88 -0.18 -17.51
C ASP A 629 17.63 -0.17 -16.62
N LEU A 630 16.84 -1.26 -16.64
CA LEU A 630 15.66 -1.41 -15.78
C LEU A 630 16.03 -1.54 -14.29
N PHE A 631 17.17 -2.16 -13.96
CA PHE A 631 17.71 -2.18 -12.59
C PHE A 631 18.44 -0.90 -12.19
N ALA A 632 18.93 -0.11 -13.14
CA ALA A 632 19.56 1.19 -12.89
C ALA A 632 18.56 2.31 -12.55
N LEU A 633 17.26 2.11 -12.77
CA LEU A 633 16.23 3.11 -12.45
C LEU A 633 16.26 3.51 -10.96
N PRO A 634 16.11 4.81 -10.64
CA PRO A 634 16.34 5.33 -9.30
C PRO A 634 15.28 4.90 -8.29
N ASN A 635 15.72 4.62 -7.06
CA ASN A 635 14.85 4.43 -5.89
C ASN A 635 14.45 5.82 -5.36
N ALA A 636 13.34 6.37 -5.87
CA ALA A 636 12.87 7.71 -5.51
C ALA A 636 11.34 7.79 -5.52
N HIS A 637 10.80 8.76 -4.78
CA HIS A 637 9.37 9.07 -4.79
C HIS A 637 8.87 9.33 -6.22
N LEU A 638 7.66 8.86 -6.53
CA LEU A 638 7.05 8.91 -7.87
C LEU A 638 6.93 10.32 -8.47
N SER A 639 7.00 11.37 -7.66
CA SER A 639 7.01 12.77 -8.09
C SER A 639 8.35 13.28 -8.62
N ALA A 640 9.46 12.56 -8.38
CA ALA A 640 10.80 12.91 -8.82
C ALA A 640 11.25 12.16 -10.08
N LEU A 641 10.40 11.28 -10.62
CA LEU A 641 10.69 10.45 -11.79
C LEU A 641 10.32 11.17 -13.10
N THR A 642 11.06 10.88 -14.16
CA THR A 642 10.71 11.33 -15.52
C THR A 642 9.50 10.56 -16.08
N PRO A 643 8.75 11.10 -17.06
CA PRO A 643 7.60 10.42 -17.66
C PRO A 643 7.93 9.04 -18.22
N GLU A 644 9.10 8.88 -18.85
CA GLU A 644 9.57 7.60 -19.40
C GLU A 644 9.79 6.56 -18.29
N GLN A 645 10.42 6.97 -17.18
CA GLN A 645 10.67 6.10 -16.03
C GLN A 645 9.36 5.68 -15.33
N LEU A 646 8.40 6.61 -15.22
CA LEU A 646 7.05 6.32 -14.70
C LEU A 646 6.30 5.32 -15.58
N LEU A 647 6.44 5.44 -16.91
CA LEU A 647 5.85 4.51 -17.87
C LEU A 647 6.49 3.12 -17.75
N ARG A 648 7.83 3.02 -17.65
CA ARG A 648 8.53 1.74 -17.39
C ARG A 648 8.08 1.10 -16.07
N PHE A 649 7.93 1.89 -15.00
CA PHE A 649 7.39 1.40 -13.73
C PHE A 649 5.97 0.85 -13.89
N ALA A 650 5.10 1.53 -14.66
CA ALA A 650 3.73 1.08 -14.91
C ALA A 650 3.68 -0.24 -15.71
N GLN A 651 4.49 -0.36 -16.78
CA GLN A 651 4.59 -1.58 -17.58
C GLN A 651 5.03 -2.79 -16.74
N ILE A 652 6.05 -2.62 -15.89
CA ILE A 652 6.57 -3.69 -15.01
C ILE A 652 5.51 -4.08 -13.98
N VAL A 653 4.87 -3.09 -13.32
CA VAL A 653 3.85 -3.35 -12.29
C VAL A 653 2.62 -4.07 -12.88
N ASP A 654 2.07 -3.60 -14.00
CA ASP A 654 0.89 -4.22 -14.60
C ASP A 654 1.20 -5.60 -15.21
N THR A 655 2.40 -5.82 -15.78
CA THR A 655 2.81 -7.14 -16.32
C THR A 655 3.07 -8.15 -15.19
N ALA A 656 3.75 -7.76 -14.11
CA ALA A 656 3.91 -8.61 -12.93
C ALA A 656 2.57 -8.91 -12.23
N LEU A 657 1.63 -7.94 -12.22
CA LEU A 657 0.28 -8.12 -11.68
C LEU A 657 -0.52 -9.11 -12.52
N PHE A 658 -0.39 -9.06 -13.84
CA PHE A 658 -1.00 -10.02 -14.75
C PHE A 658 -0.49 -11.44 -14.50
N LYS A 659 0.84 -11.65 -14.47
CA LYS A 659 1.46 -12.97 -14.24
C LYS A 659 1.13 -13.53 -12.86
N SER A 660 1.15 -12.71 -11.80
CA SER A 660 0.77 -13.13 -10.45
C SER A 660 -0.73 -13.48 -10.33
N TYR A 661 -1.64 -12.76 -10.99
CA TYR A 661 -3.05 -13.18 -11.08
C TYR A 661 -3.24 -14.47 -11.88
N LEU A 662 -2.45 -14.73 -12.91
CA LEU A 662 -2.47 -16.00 -13.64
C LEU A 662 -2.05 -17.21 -12.79
N LEU A 663 -1.24 -17.01 -11.74
CA LEU A 663 -0.85 -18.09 -10.83
C LEU A 663 -1.81 -18.29 -9.66
N ILE A 664 -2.21 -17.23 -8.95
CA ILE A 664 -3.04 -17.37 -7.73
C ILE A 664 -4.54 -17.20 -7.99
N ARG A 665 -4.95 -16.17 -8.75
CA ARG A 665 -6.36 -15.73 -8.82
C ARG A 665 -6.85 -15.53 -10.25
N PRO A 666 -7.05 -16.62 -11.03
CA PRO A 666 -7.46 -16.52 -12.44
C PRO A 666 -8.81 -15.82 -12.66
N GLY A 667 -9.67 -15.72 -11.64
CA GLY A 667 -10.94 -14.99 -11.69
C GLY A 667 -10.83 -13.47 -11.65
N LEU A 668 -9.73 -12.90 -11.13
CA LEU A 668 -9.47 -11.45 -11.13
C LEU A 668 -8.85 -10.96 -12.45
N LEU A 669 -8.44 -11.88 -13.32
CA LEU A 669 -7.83 -11.57 -14.60
C LEU A 669 -8.78 -10.79 -15.52
N GLY A 670 -10.06 -11.19 -15.56
CA GLY A 670 -11.09 -10.50 -16.36
C GLY A 670 -11.39 -9.08 -15.87
N SER A 671 -11.32 -8.82 -14.56
CA SER A 671 -11.45 -7.45 -14.04
C SER A 671 -10.23 -6.59 -14.34
N LEU A 672 -9.02 -7.17 -14.34
CA LEU A 672 -7.82 -6.46 -14.75
C LEU A 672 -7.93 -6.08 -16.24
N CYS A 673 -8.20 -7.04 -17.14
CA CYS A 673 -8.22 -6.82 -18.59
C CYS A 673 -9.29 -5.80 -19.06
N ARG A 674 -10.35 -5.58 -18.29
CA ARG A 674 -11.38 -4.55 -18.56
C ARG A 674 -10.97 -3.13 -18.16
N VAL A 675 -10.02 -3.00 -17.24
CA VAL A 675 -9.42 -1.72 -16.88
C VAL A 675 -8.26 -1.45 -17.83
N SER A 676 -8.02 -0.20 -18.17
CA SER A 676 -6.86 0.18 -18.98
C SER A 676 -5.55 -0.12 -18.23
N ASN A 677 -4.66 -0.89 -18.87
CA ASN A 677 -3.39 -1.35 -18.29
C ASN A 677 -2.22 -1.13 -19.24
N TRP A 678 -1.03 -1.02 -18.68
CA TRP A 678 0.25 -0.91 -19.39
C TRP A 678 0.93 -2.26 -19.67
N CYS A 679 0.24 -3.40 -19.51
CA CYS A 679 0.82 -4.72 -19.75
C CYS A 679 1.44 -4.82 -21.16
N GLU A 680 2.55 -5.54 -21.32
CA GLU A 680 3.06 -5.88 -22.67
C GLU A 680 2.00 -6.73 -23.43
N VAL A 681 1.81 -6.51 -24.73
CA VAL A 681 0.81 -7.28 -25.51
C VAL A 681 1.32 -8.70 -25.73
N SER A 682 2.53 -8.84 -26.24
CA SER A 682 3.07 -10.10 -26.75
C SER A 682 3.19 -11.19 -25.69
N GLU A 683 3.83 -10.90 -24.54
CA GLU A 683 3.97 -11.90 -23.47
C GLU A 683 2.60 -12.34 -22.91
N VAL A 684 1.67 -11.40 -22.78
CA VAL A 684 0.30 -11.65 -22.29
C VAL A 684 -0.52 -12.46 -23.30
N GLU A 685 -0.39 -12.17 -24.59
CA GLU A 685 -1.09 -12.84 -25.68
C GLU A 685 -0.66 -14.32 -25.80
N GLU A 686 0.65 -14.59 -25.68
CA GLU A 686 1.20 -15.94 -25.63
C GLU A 686 0.69 -16.74 -24.40
N GLU A 687 0.77 -16.16 -23.20
CA GLU A 687 0.31 -16.81 -21.97
C GLU A 687 -1.21 -17.07 -21.97
N LEU A 688 -2.02 -16.17 -22.55
CA LEU A 688 -3.47 -16.34 -22.67
C LEU A 688 -3.85 -17.39 -23.72
N ARG A 689 -3.19 -17.43 -24.88
CA ARG A 689 -3.40 -18.49 -25.88
C ARG A 689 -3.01 -19.86 -25.34
N ALA A 690 -1.85 -19.97 -24.69
CA ALA A 690 -1.38 -21.24 -24.09
C ALA A 690 -2.39 -21.80 -23.08
N ARG A 691 -3.09 -20.93 -22.35
CA ARG A 691 -4.12 -21.30 -21.36
C ARG A 691 -5.56 -21.28 -21.89
N LYS A 692 -5.78 -21.07 -23.19
CA LYS A 692 -7.08 -20.98 -23.87
C LYS A 692 -8.07 -19.96 -23.26
N LYS A 693 -7.55 -18.85 -22.71
CA LYS A 693 -8.32 -17.78 -22.05
C LYS A 693 -8.71 -16.67 -23.02
N PHE A 694 -9.58 -17.00 -23.98
CA PHE A 694 -9.94 -16.10 -25.08
C PHE A 694 -10.86 -14.95 -24.69
N ALA A 695 -11.70 -15.11 -23.65
CA ALA A 695 -12.59 -14.06 -23.17
C ALA A 695 -11.81 -12.89 -22.56
N GLU A 696 -10.78 -13.20 -21.74
CA GLU A 696 -9.87 -12.21 -21.16
C GLU A 696 -8.98 -11.56 -22.23
N LEU A 697 -8.53 -12.31 -23.24
CA LEU A 697 -7.78 -11.77 -24.37
C LEU A 697 -8.60 -10.80 -25.22
N ARG A 698 -9.88 -11.11 -25.48
CA ARG A 698 -10.83 -10.19 -26.14
C ARG A 698 -11.04 -8.92 -25.31
N ASP A 699 -11.25 -9.05 -24.00
CA ASP A 699 -11.43 -7.90 -23.10
C ASP A 699 -10.15 -7.03 -23.07
N LEU A 700 -8.95 -7.65 -23.11
CA LEU A 700 -7.66 -6.95 -23.20
C LEU A 700 -7.48 -6.18 -24.52
N TYR A 701 -7.76 -6.80 -25.67
CA TYR A 701 -7.67 -6.11 -26.96
C TYR A 701 -8.66 -4.94 -27.05
N ASN A 702 -9.85 -5.08 -26.47
CA ASN A 702 -10.80 -3.98 -26.33
C ASN A 702 -10.21 -2.84 -25.48
N GLY A 703 -9.60 -3.15 -24.33
CA GLY A 703 -8.93 -2.17 -23.47
C GLY A 703 -7.74 -1.44 -24.12
N LYS A 704 -7.12 -2.04 -25.15
CA LYS A 704 -6.00 -1.48 -25.92
C LYS A 704 -6.38 -0.91 -27.31
N LYS A 705 -7.68 -0.83 -27.63
CA LYS A 705 -8.21 -0.47 -28.97
C LYS A 705 -7.69 -1.32 -30.15
N MET A 706 -7.19 -2.54 -29.89
CA MET A 706 -6.66 -3.45 -30.91
C MET A 706 -7.78 -4.29 -31.57
N HIS A 707 -8.83 -3.61 -32.03
CA HIS A 707 -10.08 -4.23 -32.47
C HIS A 707 -9.91 -5.19 -33.65
N ARG A 708 -9.10 -4.84 -34.65
CA ARG A 708 -8.74 -5.72 -35.76
C ARG A 708 -8.17 -7.07 -35.32
N GLN A 709 -7.30 -7.09 -34.31
CA GLN A 709 -6.71 -8.33 -33.78
C GLN A 709 -7.75 -9.15 -32.99
N ALA A 710 -8.64 -8.49 -32.25
CA ALA A 710 -9.76 -9.14 -31.56
C ALA A 710 -10.73 -9.79 -32.55
N LEU A 711 -11.06 -9.10 -33.65
CA LEU A 711 -11.98 -9.59 -34.67
C LEU A 711 -11.40 -10.76 -35.48
N GLU A 712 -10.10 -10.74 -35.80
CA GLU A 712 -9.44 -11.88 -36.44
C GLU A 712 -9.33 -13.08 -35.48
N LEU A 713 -9.09 -12.86 -34.18
CA LEU A 713 -9.16 -13.92 -33.17
C LEU A 713 -10.57 -14.51 -33.07
N LEU A 714 -11.62 -13.68 -33.00
CA LEU A 714 -13.00 -14.15 -32.95
C LEU A 714 -13.38 -14.95 -34.20
N LYS A 715 -12.90 -14.53 -35.37
CA LYS A 715 -13.04 -15.28 -36.62
C LYS A 715 -12.33 -16.65 -36.56
N GLN A 716 -11.08 -16.71 -36.09
CA GLN A 716 -10.34 -17.97 -35.89
C GLN A 716 -11.01 -18.92 -34.87
N LEU A 717 -11.73 -18.38 -33.88
CA LEU A 717 -12.53 -19.17 -32.95
C LEU A 717 -13.83 -19.67 -33.60
N SER A 718 -14.50 -18.84 -34.40
CA SER A 718 -15.72 -19.23 -35.13
C SER A 718 -15.49 -20.36 -36.15
N GLU A 719 -14.25 -20.54 -36.63
CA GLU A 719 -13.88 -21.67 -37.50
C GLU A 719 -13.81 -23.02 -36.74
N GLN A 720 -13.70 -23.01 -35.40
CA GLN A 720 -13.59 -24.20 -34.55
C GLN A 720 -14.95 -24.68 -34.00
N GLU A 721 -15.93 -23.77 -33.92
CA GLU A 721 -17.27 -24.07 -33.41
C GLU A 721 -18.17 -24.66 -34.52
N THR A 722 -19.24 -25.37 -34.15
CA THR A 722 -20.17 -25.98 -35.12
C THR A 722 -21.42 -25.14 -35.36
N ASP A 723 -21.94 -24.51 -34.31
CA ASP A 723 -23.30 -23.97 -34.28
C ASP A 723 -23.33 -22.51 -34.73
N ILE A 724 -24.34 -22.14 -35.53
CA ILE A 724 -24.37 -20.85 -36.25
C ILE A 724 -24.54 -19.67 -35.27
N GLU A 725 -25.32 -19.87 -34.20
CA GLU A 725 -25.53 -18.82 -33.19
C GLU A 725 -24.24 -18.54 -32.40
N ASP A 726 -23.57 -19.59 -31.91
CA ASP A 726 -22.32 -19.47 -31.15
C ASP A 726 -21.17 -18.90 -32.00
N LYS A 727 -21.11 -19.23 -33.30
CA LYS A 727 -20.15 -18.62 -34.26
C LYS A 727 -20.28 -17.10 -34.37
N LEU A 728 -21.52 -16.62 -34.47
CA LEU A 728 -21.81 -15.25 -34.88
C LEU A 728 -22.03 -14.32 -33.68
N MET A 729 -22.70 -14.78 -32.62
CA MET A 729 -23.09 -13.95 -31.48
C MET A 729 -21.92 -13.29 -30.73
N PRO A 730 -20.76 -13.94 -30.46
CA PRO A 730 -19.61 -13.30 -29.84
C PRO A 730 -19.01 -12.18 -30.70
N SER A 731 -19.05 -12.34 -32.03
CA SER A 731 -18.60 -11.33 -32.99
C SER A 731 -19.58 -10.17 -33.09
N ILE A 732 -20.89 -10.46 -33.17
CA ILE A 732 -21.97 -9.46 -33.17
C ILE A 732 -21.92 -8.63 -31.88
N TYR A 733 -21.86 -9.28 -30.71
CA TYR A 733 -21.81 -8.62 -29.41
C TYR A 733 -20.54 -7.78 -29.19
N TYR A 734 -19.43 -8.16 -29.82
CA TYR A 734 -18.23 -7.32 -29.84
C TYR A 734 -18.47 -6.07 -30.69
N LEU A 735 -18.99 -6.23 -31.92
CA LEU A 735 -19.26 -5.12 -32.84
C LEU A 735 -20.33 -4.14 -32.34
N GLN A 736 -21.38 -4.61 -31.65
CA GLN A 736 -22.39 -3.77 -31.01
C GLN A 736 -21.80 -2.81 -29.95
N LYS A 737 -20.62 -3.13 -29.39
CA LYS A 737 -19.92 -2.29 -28.40
C LYS A 737 -18.87 -1.36 -29.00
N LEU A 738 -18.55 -1.48 -30.29
CA LEU A 738 -17.54 -0.62 -30.92
C LEU A 738 -18.13 0.77 -31.19
N GLY A 739 -17.40 1.80 -30.77
CA GLY A 739 -17.76 3.19 -31.00
C GLY A 739 -17.65 3.63 -32.47
N PRO A 740 -18.16 4.84 -32.79
CA PRO A 740 -18.12 5.41 -34.14
C PRO A 740 -16.69 5.71 -34.65
N GLU A 741 -15.66 5.59 -33.83
CA GLU A 741 -14.25 5.74 -34.23
C GLU A 741 -13.78 4.59 -35.15
N HIS A 742 -14.40 3.40 -35.08
CA HIS A 742 -13.93 2.19 -35.77
C HIS A 742 -14.90 1.70 -36.87
N LEU A 743 -15.63 2.62 -37.51
CA LEU A 743 -16.65 2.30 -38.53
C LEU A 743 -16.11 1.45 -39.69
N ASP A 744 -14.90 1.74 -40.18
CA ASP A 744 -14.29 0.97 -41.27
C ASP A 744 -14.03 -0.49 -40.87
N GLU A 745 -13.69 -0.75 -39.61
CA GLU A 745 -13.51 -2.11 -39.07
C GLU A 745 -14.85 -2.83 -38.87
N ILE A 746 -15.90 -2.10 -38.45
CA ILE A 746 -17.28 -2.63 -38.36
C ILE A 746 -17.81 -2.99 -39.75
N PHE A 747 -17.55 -2.17 -40.77
CA PHE A 747 -17.93 -2.48 -42.14
C PHE A 747 -17.10 -3.65 -42.71
N ALA A 748 -15.79 -3.69 -42.50
CA ALA A 748 -14.95 -4.80 -42.96
C ALA A 748 -15.36 -6.16 -42.33
N SER A 749 -15.71 -6.16 -41.04
CA SER A 749 -16.11 -7.38 -40.31
C SER A 749 -17.57 -7.79 -40.56
N SER A 750 -18.53 -6.86 -40.54
CA SER A 750 -19.94 -7.19 -40.81
C SER A 750 -20.15 -7.85 -42.18
N ARG A 751 -19.30 -7.54 -43.18
CA ARG A 751 -19.39 -8.15 -44.52
C ARG A 751 -19.30 -9.68 -44.54
N TRP A 752 -18.51 -10.31 -43.66
CA TRP A 752 -18.45 -11.78 -43.59
C TRP A 752 -19.63 -12.36 -42.80
N ILE A 753 -20.16 -11.62 -41.82
CA ILE A 753 -21.35 -12.00 -41.05
C ILE A 753 -22.60 -11.97 -41.96
N PHE A 754 -22.79 -10.92 -42.75
CA PHE A 754 -23.85 -10.82 -43.76
C PHE A 754 -23.81 -11.94 -44.81
N ALA A 755 -22.62 -12.49 -45.11
CA ALA A 755 -22.47 -13.60 -46.04
C ALA A 755 -22.87 -14.96 -45.44
N GLN A 756 -22.95 -15.09 -44.11
CA GLN A 756 -23.46 -16.27 -43.42
C GLN A 756 -24.94 -16.13 -43.05
N ASP A 757 -25.31 -15.07 -42.32
CA ASP A 757 -26.71 -14.77 -41.98
C ASP A 757 -26.98 -13.26 -41.95
N SER A 758 -27.82 -12.82 -42.89
CA SER A 758 -28.27 -11.44 -43.05
C SER A 758 -29.18 -10.97 -41.92
N THR A 759 -29.94 -11.87 -41.28
CA THR A 759 -30.86 -11.53 -40.19
C THR A 759 -30.15 -11.29 -38.86
N MET A 760 -29.14 -12.10 -38.54
CA MET A 760 -28.27 -11.88 -37.38
C MET A 760 -27.35 -10.67 -37.58
N ALA A 761 -26.76 -10.51 -38.77
CA ALA A 761 -25.94 -9.34 -39.09
C ALA A 761 -26.69 -8.00 -38.92
N PHE A 762 -28.00 -7.97 -39.18
CA PHE A 762 -28.83 -6.79 -38.98
C PHE A 762 -28.86 -6.31 -37.51
N GLN A 763 -28.73 -7.22 -36.54
CA GLN A 763 -28.71 -6.89 -35.10
C GLN A 763 -27.51 -6.02 -34.69
N ILE A 764 -26.43 -6.00 -35.49
CA ILE A 764 -25.27 -5.13 -35.27
C ILE A 764 -25.68 -3.65 -35.36
N PHE A 765 -26.62 -3.32 -36.24
CA PHE A 765 -26.99 -1.92 -36.55
C PHE A 765 -28.25 -1.44 -35.83
N THR A 766 -29.03 -2.34 -35.22
CA THR A 766 -30.26 -1.99 -34.47
C THR A 766 -30.05 -1.82 -32.96
N SER A 767 -28.93 -2.30 -32.40
CA SER A 767 -28.67 -2.29 -30.96
C SER A 767 -28.76 -0.89 -30.33
N GLU A 768 -29.17 -0.82 -29.06
CA GLU A 768 -29.30 0.44 -28.31
C GLU A 768 -27.97 0.91 -27.68
N ASP A 769 -27.00 0.02 -27.53
CA ASP A 769 -25.77 0.26 -26.74
C ASP A 769 -24.85 1.34 -27.34
N VAL A 770 -24.79 1.48 -28.67
CA VAL A 770 -23.98 2.50 -29.36
C VAL A 770 -24.74 3.11 -30.54
N GLU A 771 -24.87 4.43 -30.55
CA GLU A 771 -25.42 5.16 -31.70
C GLU A 771 -24.36 5.36 -32.80
N LEU A 772 -24.33 4.44 -33.77
CA LEU A 772 -23.54 4.61 -34.99
C LEU A 772 -24.11 5.73 -35.89
N PRO A 773 -23.29 6.40 -36.74
CA PRO A 773 -23.78 7.42 -37.66
C PRO A 773 -24.75 6.84 -38.70
N ARG A 774 -26.05 7.00 -38.40
CA ARG A 774 -27.21 6.63 -39.21
C ARG A 774 -27.06 6.85 -40.73
N PRO A 775 -26.51 7.98 -41.26
CA PRO A 775 -26.36 8.13 -42.72
C PRO A 775 -25.31 7.20 -43.32
N ALA A 776 -24.16 7.01 -42.67
CA ALA A 776 -23.08 6.14 -43.17
C ALA A 776 -23.48 4.65 -43.11
N VAL A 777 -24.25 4.27 -42.08
CA VAL A 777 -24.85 2.92 -41.99
C VAL A 777 -25.86 2.71 -43.12
N ALA A 778 -26.71 3.71 -43.42
CA ALA A 778 -27.66 3.60 -44.55
C ALA A 778 -26.96 3.51 -45.91
N ASP A 779 -25.86 4.25 -46.12
CA ASP A 779 -25.01 4.15 -47.32
C ASP A 779 -24.39 2.75 -47.46
N TYR A 780 -23.84 2.22 -46.37
CA TYR A 780 -23.25 0.87 -46.34
C TYR A 780 -24.29 -0.22 -46.61
N LEU A 781 -25.46 -0.16 -45.97
CA LEU A 781 -26.54 -1.13 -46.18
C LEU A 781 -27.10 -1.06 -47.61
N GLU A 782 -27.27 0.14 -48.21
CA GLU A 782 -27.68 0.27 -49.62
C GLU A 782 -26.64 -0.32 -50.59
N SER A 783 -25.34 -0.34 -50.21
CA SER A 783 -24.28 -0.96 -51.00
C SER A 783 -24.27 -2.50 -50.99
N ILE A 784 -24.89 -3.11 -49.96
CA ILE A 784 -25.04 -4.58 -49.84
C ILE A 784 -26.37 -5.02 -50.45
N ASP A 785 -27.48 -4.54 -49.88
CA ASP A 785 -28.84 -4.85 -50.33
C ASP A 785 -29.79 -3.68 -49.97
N PRO A 786 -30.40 -3.02 -50.98
CA PRO A 786 -31.43 -2.02 -50.76
C PRO A 786 -32.59 -2.45 -49.84
N GLN A 787 -32.92 -3.74 -49.73
CA GLN A 787 -33.95 -4.22 -48.80
C GLN A 787 -33.54 -4.09 -47.33
N LEU A 788 -32.26 -4.29 -47.01
CA LEU A 788 -31.74 -4.09 -45.66
C LEU A 788 -31.73 -2.61 -45.28
N CYS A 789 -31.42 -1.73 -46.24
CA CYS A 789 -31.52 -0.29 -46.05
C CYS A 789 -32.97 0.15 -45.77
N VAL A 790 -33.97 -0.41 -46.48
CA VAL A 790 -35.39 -0.16 -46.19
C VAL A 790 -35.75 -0.59 -44.77
N ARG A 791 -35.44 -1.83 -44.36
CA ARG A 791 -35.73 -2.32 -43.00
C ARG A 791 -35.06 -1.48 -41.91
N TYR A 792 -33.85 -0.97 -42.18
CA TYR A 792 -33.14 -0.08 -41.26
C TYR A 792 -33.83 1.28 -41.15
N LEU A 793 -34.26 1.88 -42.26
CA LEU A 793 -34.99 3.15 -42.27
C LEU A 793 -36.39 3.03 -41.66
N GLU A 794 -37.09 1.91 -41.88
CA GLU A 794 -38.35 1.55 -41.20
C GLU A 794 -38.14 1.52 -39.67
N PHE A 795 -37.14 0.77 -39.18
CA PHE A 795 -36.76 0.73 -37.76
C PHE A 795 -36.41 2.12 -37.18
N LEU A 796 -35.65 2.94 -37.90
CA LEU A 796 -35.31 4.29 -37.47
C LEU A 796 -36.55 5.21 -37.36
N ILE A 797 -37.55 5.01 -38.22
CA ILE A 797 -38.75 5.86 -38.26
C ILE A 797 -39.83 5.37 -37.29
N GLU A 798 -40.10 4.06 -37.23
CA GLU A 798 -41.16 3.49 -36.40
C GLU A 798 -40.74 3.27 -34.94
N GLU A 799 -39.54 2.72 -34.70
CA GLU A 799 -39.07 2.38 -33.35
C GLU A 799 -38.23 3.50 -32.72
N ARG A 800 -37.33 4.14 -33.48
CA ARG A 800 -36.51 5.27 -32.98
C ARG A 800 -37.15 6.66 -33.17
N GLY A 801 -38.27 6.75 -33.88
CA GLY A 801 -39.06 7.98 -34.03
C GLY A 801 -38.36 9.11 -34.81
N GLU A 802 -37.48 8.79 -35.76
CA GLU A 802 -36.69 9.80 -36.48
C GLU A 802 -37.54 10.82 -37.26
N GLU A 803 -37.28 12.11 -37.01
CA GLU A 803 -37.99 13.21 -37.67
C GLU A 803 -37.27 13.75 -38.92
N SER A 804 -36.04 13.27 -39.20
CA SER A 804 -35.15 13.83 -40.21
C SER A 804 -35.68 13.62 -41.63
N SER A 805 -36.05 14.72 -42.28
CA SER A 805 -36.55 14.76 -43.66
C SER A 805 -35.67 14.00 -44.66
N VAL A 806 -34.35 13.91 -44.43
CA VAL A 806 -33.41 13.18 -45.31
C VAL A 806 -33.65 11.67 -45.31
N PHE A 807 -33.98 11.07 -44.17
CA PHE A 807 -34.29 9.64 -44.10
C PHE A 807 -35.68 9.32 -44.63
N HIS A 808 -36.64 10.21 -44.39
CA HIS A 808 -37.98 10.13 -44.99
C HIS A 808 -37.94 10.23 -46.53
N ASP A 809 -37.13 11.14 -47.07
CA ASP A 809 -36.85 11.26 -48.50
C ASP A 809 -36.20 9.97 -49.05
N ARG A 810 -35.16 9.46 -48.37
CA ARG A 810 -34.41 8.27 -48.81
C ARG A 810 -35.27 7.00 -48.77
N LEU A 811 -36.10 6.81 -47.76
CA LEU A 811 -37.03 5.68 -47.67
C LEU A 811 -38.06 5.75 -48.80
N ALA A 812 -38.64 6.91 -49.07
CA ALA A 812 -39.57 7.08 -50.19
C ALA A 812 -38.91 6.86 -51.56
N GLU A 813 -37.66 7.32 -51.75
CA GLU A 813 -36.87 7.00 -52.96
C GLU A 813 -36.57 5.50 -53.09
N LEU A 814 -36.25 4.80 -52.00
CA LEU A 814 -35.99 3.36 -52.01
C LEU A 814 -37.26 2.55 -52.29
N TYR A 815 -38.39 2.87 -51.64
CA TYR A 815 -39.68 2.25 -51.99
C TYR A 815 -40.02 2.49 -53.47
N LEU A 816 -39.85 3.70 -54.01
CA LEU A 816 -40.05 3.99 -55.42
C LEU A 816 -39.12 3.17 -56.34
N LYS A 817 -37.82 3.11 -56.04
CA LYS A 817 -36.85 2.26 -56.78
C LYS A 817 -37.29 0.79 -56.76
N ILE A 818 -37.71 0.28 -55.60
CA ILE A 818 -38.14 -1.11 -55.41
C ILE A 818 -39.44 -1.39 -56.16
N THR A 819 -40.48 -0.56 -56.03
CA THR A 819 -41.77 -0.77 -56.71
C THR A 819 -41.66 -0.61 -58.23
N LEU A 820 -40.84 0.32 -58.73
CA LEU A 820 -40.50 0.39 -60.16
C LEU A 820 -39.72 -0.85 -60.64
N SER A 821 -38.80 -1.38 -59.84
CA SER A 821 -38.08 -2.62 -60.17
C SER A 821 -39.01 -3.85 -60.18
N ALA A 822 -39.94 -3.94 -59.23
CA ALA A 822 -40.94 -5.00 -59.15
C ALA A 822 -41.93 -4.94 -60.33
N LYS A 823 -42.40 -3.73 -60.69
CA LYS A 823 -43.25 -3.51 -61.87
C LYS A 823 -42.54 -3.94 -63.16
N LYS A 824 -41.25 -3.64 -63.32
CA LYS A 824 -40.44 -4.10 -64.47
C LYS A 824 -40.24 -5.62 -64.50
N ARG A 825 -40.20 -6.29 -63.35
CA ARG A 825 -40.17 -7.77 -63.24
C ARG A 825 -41.56 -8.42 -63.33
N ASN A 826 -42.63 -7.62 -63.47
CA ASN A 826 -44.03 -8.02 -63.47
C ASN A 826 -44.46 -8.79 -62.20
N ASP A 827 -43.78 -8.54 -61.09
CA ASP A 827 -44.00 -9.25 -59.82
C ASP A 827 -45.02 -8.51 -58.95
N LYS A 828 -45.80 -9.25 -58.15
CA LYS A 828 -46.91 -8.72 -57.35
C LYS A 828 -46.43 -8.09 -56.04
N GLY A 829 -45.60 -7.05 -56.14
CA GLY A 829 -45.08 -6.23 -55.03
C GLY A 829 -46.14 -5.38 -54.31
N ARG A 830 -47.37 -5.90 -54.12
CA ARG A 830 -48.48 -5.21 -53.46
C ARG A 830 -48.13 -4.75 -52.05
N PHE A 831 -47.41 -5.56 -51.28
CA PHE A 831 -46.96 -5.19 -49.94
C PHE A 831 -46.15 -3.87 -49.95
N TYR A 832 -45.12 -3.77 -50.79
CA TYR A 832 -44.34 -2.54 -50.93
C TYR A 832 -45.13 -1.36 -51.48
N ILE A 833 -46.12 -1.61 -52.36
CA ILE A 833 -47.02 -0.55 -52.86
C ILE A 833 -47.93 -0.04 -51.73
N ASP A 834 -48.49 -0.93 -50.91
CA ASP A 834 -49.37 -0.58 -49.81
C ASP A 834 -48.60 0.08 -48.66
N SER A 835 -47.39 -0.39 -48.32
CA SER A 835 -46.47 0.27 -47.38
C SER A 835 -46.01 1.64 -47.89
N GLN A 836 -45.64 1.76 -49.18
CA GLN A 836 -45.29 3.03 -49.81
C GLN A 836 -46.46 4.02 -49.76
N HIS A 837 -47.67 3.59 -50.13
CA HIS A 837 -48.86 4.43 -50.05
C HIS A 837 -49.21 4.79 -48.60
N GLY A 838 -49.06 3.84 -47.65
CA GLY A 838 -49.20 4.10 -46.22
C GLY A 838 -48.27 5.21 -45.77
N PHE A 839 -46.96 5.04 -45.98
CA PHE A 839 -45.92 5.98 -45.62
C PHE A 839 -46.11 7.39 -46.21
N ILE A 840 -46.40 7.48 -47.52
CA ILE A 840 -46.65 8.75 -48.23
C ILE A 840 -47.93 9.44 -47.70
N ASN A 841 -48.92 8.67 -47.24
CA ASN A 841 -50.16 9.20 -46.67
C ASN A 841 -50.02 9.65 -45.21
N THR A 842 -49.30 8.89 -44.37
CA THR A 842 -49.16 9.15 -42.92
C THR A 842 -48.13 10.23 -42.59
N THR A 843 -47.11 10.41 -43.44
CA THR A 843 -45.93 11.20 -43.11
C THR A 843 -45.94 12.55 -43.80
N ASP A 844 -45.73 13.62 -43.03
CA ASP A 844 -45.73 15.03 -43.51
C ASP A 844 -44.29 15.60 -43.65
N ARG A 845 -43.26 14.76 -43.51
CA ARG A 845 -41.86 15.17 -43.27
C ARG A 845 -40.90 15.03 -44.47
N TYR A 846 -41.36 14.55 -45.62
CA TYR A 846 -40.56 14.41 -46.85
C TYR A 846 -40.67 15.63 -47.78
N ARG A 847 -39.66 15.86 -48.61
CA ARG A 847 -39.59 16.91 -49.64
C ARG A 847 -40.35 16.48 -50.89
N ILE A 848 -41.59 16.93 -50.98
CA ILE A 848 -42.55 16.59 -52.04
C ILE A 848 -41.96 16.85 -53.44
N ASP A 849 -41.23 17.96 -53.64
CA ASP A 849 -40.60 18.33 -54.92
C ASP A 849 -39.67 17.25 -55.48
N ARG A 850 -38.79 16.71 -54.61
CA ARG A 850 -37.75 15.76 -55.01
C ARG A 850 -38.38 14.43 -55.41
N LEU A 851 -39.32 13.91 -54.61
CA LEU A 851 -40.05 12.69 -54.93
C LEU A 851 -40.93 12.84 -56.18
N TYR A 852 -41.55 14.01 -56.40
CA TYR A 852 -42.32 14.26 -57.61
C TYR A 852 -41.44 14.23 -58.87
N SER A 853 -40.21 14.79 -58.80
CA SER A 853 -39.26 14.76 -59.93
C SER A 853 -38.79 13.35 -60.31
N THR A 854 -38.79 12.42 -59.35
CA THR A 854 -38.36 11.02 -59.53
C THR A 854 -39.45 10.16 -60.21
N ILE A 855 -40.72 10.60 -60.20
CA ILE A 855 -41.85 9.86 -60.77
C ILE A 855 -42.04 10.25 -62.24
N SER A 856 -41.85 9.28 -63.15
CA SER A 856 -42.16 9.44 -64.57
C SER A 856 -43.65 9.76 -64.78
N SER A 857 -43.98 10.55 -65.81
CA SER A 857 -45.35 10.97 -66.11
C SER A 857 -46.33 9.83 -66.41
N GLU A 858 -45.81 8.63 -66.71
CA GLU A 858 -46.57 7.45 -67.17
C GLU A 858 -46.73 6.35 -66.10
N ASP A 859 -46.11 6.51 -64.93
CA ASP A 859 -46.05 5.50 -63.87
C ASP A 859 -46.67 5.98 -62.54
N LEU A 860 -47.15 5.02 -61.74
CA LEU A 860 -47.59 5.20 -60.34
C LEU A 860 -48.56 6.40 -60.11
N PHE A 861 -49.63 6.45 -60.92
CA PHE A 861 -50.63 7.52 -60.88
C PHE A 861 -51.24 7.78 -59.49
N GLU A 862 -51.37 6.76 -58.63
CA GLU A 862 -51.91 6.90 -57.27
C GLU A 862 -50.94 7.66 -56.34
N ALA A 863 -49.67 7.23 -56.25
CA ALA A 863 -48.64 7.96 -55.51
C ALA A 863 -48.49 9.41 -56.04
N ARG A 864 -48.56 9.59 -57.37
CA ARG A 864 -48.52 10.92 -58.01
C ARG A 864 -49.71 11.81 -57.63
N ALA A 865 -50.92 11.25 -57.55
CA ALA A 865 -52.12 11.98 -57.14
C ALA A 865 -52.05 12.38 -55.65
N ILE A 866 -51.53 11.52 -54.77
CA ILE A 866 -51.31 11.84 -53.36
C ILE A 866 -50.31 13.00 -53.22
N LEU A 867 -49.17 12.93 -53.91
CA LEU A 867 -48.15 14.00 -53.89
C LEU A 867 -48.68 15.33 -54.43
N LEU A 868 -49.45 15.34 -55.52
CA LEU A 868 -50.08 16.55 -56.06
C LEU A 868 -51.08 17.19 -55.08
N GLY A 869 -51.85 16.37 -54.37
CA GLY A 869 -52.74 16.88 -53.32
C GLY A 869 -51.98 17.43 -52.11
N ARG A 870 -50.83 16.85 -51.73
CA ARG A 870 -49.92 17.44 -50.73
C ARG A 870 -49.29 18.75 -51.21
N PHE A 871 -49.08 18.90 -52.52
CA PHE A 871 -48.64 20.14 -53.18
C PHE A 871 -49.73 21.25 -53.23
N GLY A 872 -50.97 20.97 -52.79
CA GLY A 872 -52.10 21.88 -52.92
C GLY A 872 -52.74 21.91 -54.33
N ARG A 873 -52.24 21.11 -55.28
CA ARG A 873 -52.80 20.98 -56.65
C ARG A 873 -53.90 19.93 -56.68
N HIS A 874 -54.97 20.21 -55.94
CA HIS A 874 -56.10 19.30 -55.77
C HIS A 874 -56.87 19.05 -57.09
N ASP A 875 -56.88 20.02 -58.00
CA ASP A 875 -57.43 19.88 -59.35
C ASP A 875 -56.75 18.74 -60.11
N GLN A 876 -55.42 18.78 -60.24
CA GLN A 876 -54.62 17.80 -60.97
C GLN A 876 -54.63 16.42 -60.28
N ALA A 877 -54.65 16.40 -58.94
CA ALA A 877 -54.79 15.17 -58.15
C ALA A 877 -56.14 14.47 -58.42
N LEU A 878 -57.24 15.23 -58.43
CA LEU A 878 -58.57 14.69 -58.68
C LEU A 878 -58.77 14.29 -60.14
N GLU A 879 -58.23 15.03 -61.12
CA GLU A 879 -58.23 14.61 -62.53
C GLU A 879 -57.51 13.26 -62.73
N LEU A 880 -56.41 13.00 -62.00
CA LEU A 880 -55.73 11.70 -62.00
C LEU A 880 -56.61 10.58 -61.43
N TYR A 881 -57.26 10.79 -60.28
CA TYR A 881 -58.18 9.80 -59.71
C TYR A 881 -59.37 9.49 -60.64
N VAL A 882 -59.97 10.52 -61.26
CA VAL A 882 -61.20 10.40 -62.05
C VAL A 882 -60.93 9.88 -63.48
N TYR A 883 -59.93 10.42 -64.19
CA TYR A 883 -59.70 10.10 -65.61
C TYR A 883 -58.64 9.01 -65.86
N ARG A 884 -57.72 8.74 -64.91
CA ARG A 884 -56.65 7.73 -65.11
C ARG A 884 -56.80 6.51 -64.22
N LEU A 885 -57.26 6.67 -62.97
CA LEU A 885 -57.50 5.55 -62.05
C LEU A 885 -58.95 5.05 -62.07
N HIS A 886 -59.90 5.90 -62.48
CA HIS A 886 -61.35 5.65 -62.41
C HIS A 886 -61.84 5.23 -61.00
N ASP A 887 -61.14 5.67 -59.95
CA ASP A 887 -61.44 5.33 -58.56
C ASP A 887 -62.10 6.53 -57.85
N TYR A 888 -63.42 6.59 -57.98
CA TYR A 888 -64.25 7.66 -57.41
C TYR A 888 -64.26 7.64 -55.87
N LEU A 889 -64.09 6.46 -55.26
CA LEU A 889 -64.06 6.31 -53.80
C LEU A 889 -62.75 6.86 -53.22
N LYS A 890 -61.61 6.64 -53.88
CA LYS A 890 -60.35 7.30 -53.49
C LYS A 890 -60.38 8.81 -53.72
N ALA A 891 -61.09 9.29 -54.75
CA ALA A 891 -61.32 10.73 -54.95
C ALA A 891 -62.14 11.34 -53.80
N GLU A 892 -63.23 10.69 -53.36
CA GLU A 892 -64.00 11.09 -52.17
C GLU A 892 -63.13 11.08 -50.90
N GLN A 893 -62.36 10.02 -50.66
CA GLN A 893 -61.42 9.92 -49.53
C GLN A 893 -60.29 10.98 -49.58
N HIS A 894 -59.88 11.42 -50.77
CA HIS A 894 -58.96 12.55 -50.92
C HIS A 894 -59.61 13.84 -50.45
N CYS A 895 -60.84 14.12 -50.91
CA CYS A 895 -61.60 15.31 -50.51
C CYS A 895 -61.87 15.32 -48.99
N MET A 896 -62.25 14.19 -48.40
CA MET A 896 -62.44 14.06 -46.94
C MET A 896 -61.19 14.41 -46.13
N ARG A 897 -59.99 14.06 -46.60
CA ARG A 897 -58.72 14.33 -45.90
C ARG A 897 -58.27 15.79 -46.03
N VAL A 898 -58.56 16.42 -47.17
CA VAL A 898 -58.12 17.79 -47.47
C VAL A 898 -59.11 18.84 -46.94
N TYR A 899 -60.40 18.54 -46.90
CA TYR A 899 -61.45 19.50 -46.53
C TYR A 899 -61.30 20.02 -45.09
N ARG A 900 -61.08 21.33 -44.97
CA ARG A 900 -61.10 22.06 -43.68
C ARG A 900 -62.06 23.25 -43.75
N PRO A 901 -63.01 23.37 -42.81
CA PRO A 901 -63.99 24.45 -42.83
C PRO A 901 -63.31 25.82 -42.63
N GLY A 902 -63.60 26.79 -43.51
CA GLY A 902 -63.12 28.16 -43.40
C GLY A 902 -61.73 28.44 -44.02
N THR A 903 -61.19 27.52 -44.82
CA THR A 903 -59.98 27.73 -45.63
C THR A 903 -60.28 27.47 -47.10
N ASP A 904 -59.38 27.88 -48.02
CA ASP A 904 -59.53 27.70 -49.48
C ASP A 904 -59.81 26.24 -49.92
N THR A 905 -59.48 25.27 -49.06
CA THR A 905 -59.79 23.84 -49.22
C THR A 905 -61.30 23.50 -49.09
N SER A 906 -62.16 24.43 -48.68
CA SER A 906 -63.62 24.25 -48.69
C SER A 906 -64.14 23.88 -50.08
N ASN A 907 -63.50 24.43 -51.12
CA ASN A 907 -63.94 24.30 -52.50
C ASN A 907 -63.45 23.01 -53.17
N VAL A 908 -62.83 22.08 -52.42
CA VAL A 908 -62.31 20.82 -52.96
C VAL A 908 -63.44 19.88 -53.41
N TYR A 909 -64.54 19.78 -52.66
CA TYR A 909 -65.72 19.03 -53.11
C TYR A 909 -66.41 19.68 -54.32
N LEU A 910 -66.48 21.02 -54.37
CA LEU A 910 -66.95 21.76 -55.55
C LEU A 910 -66.04 21.53 -56.77
N THR A 911 -64.73 21.37 -56.55
CA THR A 911 -63.75 21.09 -57.61
C THR A 911 -63.92 19.67 -58.14
N LEU A 912 -64.11 18.66 -57.28
CA LEU A 912 -64.42 17.29 -57.70
C LEU A 912 -65.74 17.23 -58.48
N LEU A 913 -66.78 17.90 -57.97
CA LEU A 913 -68.09 18.00 -58.62
C LEU A 913 -68.00 18.71 -59.98
N ARG A 914 -67.15 19.73 -60.11
CA ARG A 914 -66.84 20.38 -61.39
C ARG A 914 -66.12 19.44 -62.37
N ILE A 915 -65.17 18.62 -61.90
CA ILE A 915 -64.45 17.63 -62.72
C ILE A 915 -65.40 16.53 -63.24
N TYR A 916 -66.40 16.14 -62.43
CA TYR A 916 -67.46 15.21 -62.86
C TYR A 916 -68.44 15.82 -63.87
N LEU A 917 -68.95 17.04 -63.61
CA LEU A 917 -70.03 17.64 -64.41
C LEU A 917 -69.55 18.45 -65.62
N ARG A 918 -68.29 18.88 -65.67
CA ARG A 918 -67.67 19.62 -66.78
C ARG A 918 -66.32 18.98 -67.15
N PRO A 919 -66.32 17.81 -67.81
CA PRO A 919 -65.10 17.08 -68.06
C PRO A 919 -64.14 17.83 -69.00
N THR A 920 -62.88 17.95 -68.59
CA THR A 920 -61.81 18.59 -69.38
C THR A 920 -61.30 17.69 -70.52
N VAL A 921 -61.48 16.37 -70.39
CA VAL A 921 -61.05 15.36 -71.36
C VAL A 921 -62.26 14.77 -72.09
N LYS A 922 -62.22 14.75 -73.44
CA LYS A 922 -63.34 14.36 -74.34
C LYS A 922 -63.76 12.87 -74.30
N SER A 923 -63.29 12.09 -73.35
CA SER A 923 -63.41 10.62 -73.34
C SER A 923 -63.80 10.04 -71.97
N ALA A 924 -64.51 10.82 -71.16
CA ALA A 924 -65.01 10.36 -69.86
C ALA A 924 -66.29 9.50 -70.03
N PRO A 925 -66.49 8.46 -69.19
CA PRO A 925 -67.79 7.77 -69.06
C PRO A 925 -68.84 8.69 -68.41
N ASP A 926 -70.07 8.22 -68.23
CA ASP A 926 -71.16 8.97 -67.59
C ASP A 926 -70.90 9.25 -66.10
N LEU A 927 -70.16 10.33 -65.81
CA LEU A 927 -69.80 10.80 -64.45
C LEU A 927 -70.96 11.44 -63.68
N LEU A 928 -72.17 11.44 -64.25
CA LEU A 928 -73.36 12.08 -63.69
C LEU A 928 -73.85 11.34 -62.43
N GLN A 929 -73.87 10.01 -62.44
CA GLN A 929 -74.26 9.22 -61.26
C GLN A 929 -73.29 9.40 -60.06
N PRO A 930 -71.95 9.27 -60.23
CA PRO A 930 -71.00 9.60 -59.16
C PRO A 930 -71.17 11.02 -58.58
N ALA A 931 -71.48 12.02 -59.42
CA ALA A 931 -71.72 13.38 -58.96
C ALA A 931 -72.96 13.48 -58.05
N LEU A 932 -74.06 12.78 -58.39
CA LEU A 932 -75.28 12.75 -57.57
C LEU A 932 -75.06 12.00 -56.24
N GLU A 933 -74.31 10.90 -56.25
CA GLU A 933 -73.95 10.17 -55.03
C GLU A 933 -73.10 11.04 -54.08
N LEU A 934 -72.13 11.79 -54.61
CA LEU A 934 -71.32 12.73 -53.84
C LEU A 934 -72.17 13.84 -53.21
N ILE A 935 -73.08 14.46 -53.99
CA ILE A 935 -74.01 15.50 -53.50
C ILE A 935 -74.90 14.97 -52.37
N ALA A 936 -75.40 13.73 -52.50
CA ALA A 936 -76.24 13.10 -51.49
C ALA A 936 -75.47 12.78 -50.19
N ARG A 937 -74.21 12.34 -50.28
CA ARG A 937 -73.36 12.01 -49.12
C ARG A 937 -72.82 13.25 -48.39
N HIS A 938 -72.34 14.26 -49.13
CA HIS A 938 -71.57 15.40 -48.60
C HIS A 938 -72.35 16.71 -48.54
N SER A 939 -73.68 16.64 -48.41
CA SER A 939 -74.58 17.79 -48.50
C SER A 939 -74.31 18.97 -47.55
N SER A 940 -73.69 18.73 -46.39
CA SER A 940 -73.34 19.79 -45.41
C SER A 940 -71.96 20.43 -45.64
N GLN A 941 -71.18 19.93 -46.62
CA GLN A 941 -69.80 20.34 -46.90
C GLN A 941 -69.66 21.07 -48.25
N LEU A 942 -70.76 21.22 -48.97
CA LEU A 942 -70.87 21.88 -50.27
C LEU A 942 -71.61 23.21 -50.11
N ASP A 943 -71.18 24.25 -50.82
CA ASP A 943 -71.99 25.47 -50.91
C ASP A 943 -73.27 25.21 -51.73
N VAL A 944 -74.38 25.76 -51.23
CA VAL A 944 -75.73 25.53 -51.76
C VAL A 944 -75.96 26.30 -53.05
N VAL A 945 -75.36 27.49 -53.21
CA VAL A 945 -75.56 28.33 -54.37
C VAL A 945 -74.70 27.86 -55.54
N ASP A 946 -73.42 27.59 -55.29
CA ASP A 946 -72.48 27.14 -56.33
C ASP A 946 -72.79 25.73 -56.85
N THR A 947 -73.22 24.80 -56.00
CA THR A 947 -73.63 23.45 -56.47
C THR A 947 -74.82 23.50 -57.42
N LEU A 948 -75.84 24.31 -57.11
CA LEU A 948 -77.02 24.46 -57.96
C LEU A 948 -76.69 25.09 -59.33
N GLN A 949 -75.68 25.96 -59.40
CA GLN A 949 -75.19 26.53 -60.67
C GLN A 949 -74.33 25.57 -61.51
N LEU A 950 -73.73 24.55 -60.89
CA LEU A 950 -72.89 23.56 -61.58
C LEU A 950 -73.68 22.40 -62.17
N LEU A 951 -74.92 22.17 -61.71
CA LEU A 951 -75.77 21.07 -62.16
C LEU A 951 -76.33 21.27 -63.58
N PRO A 952 -76.29 20.24 -64.46
CA PRO A 952 -76.95 20.29 -65.76
C PRO A 952 -78.47 20.46 -65.65
N PRO A 953 -79.14 21.13 -66.60
CA PRO A 953 -80.60 21.34 -66.59
C PRO A 953 -81.44 20.06 -66.79
N LEU A 954 -80.78 18.90 -66.91
CA LEU A 954 -81.40 17.59 -67.09
C LEU A 954 -81.62 16.83 -65.76
N VAL A 955 -81.06 17.32 -64.64
CA VAL A 955 -81.17 16.65 -63.33
C VAL A 955 -82.51 16.96 -62.70
N THR A 956 -83.22 15.94 -62.16
CA THR A 956 -84.52 16.16 -61.54
C THR A 956 -84.37 16.67 -60.10
N THR A 957 -85.36 17.43 -59.63
CA THR A 957 -85.43 17.85 -58.22
C THR A 957 -85.62 16.68 -57.23
N GLN A 958 -86.01 15.51 -57.73
CA GLN A 958 -86.13 14.29 -56.92
C GLN A 958 -84.75 13.71 -56.57
N ASP A 959 -83.77 13.81 -57.48
CA ASP A 959 -82.42 13.27 -57.30
C ASP A 959 -81.60 14.08 -56.27
N ILE A 960 -81.87 15.39 -56.19
CA ILE A 960 -81.16 16.34 -55.30
C ILE A 960 -81.93 16.53 -53.96
N ARG A 961 -83.00 15.76 -53.72
CA ARG A 961 -83.90 15.93 -52.57
C ARG A 961 -83.19 15.87 -51.21
N THR A 962 -82.24 14.94 -51.04
CA THR A 962 -81.46 14.77 -49.80
C THR A 962 -80.61 16.01 -49.50
N PHE A 963 -79.96 16.55 -50.53
CA PHE A 963 -79.16 17.76 -50.47
C PHE A 963 -79.98 18.99 -50.08
N LEU A 964 -81.10 19.23 -50.75
CA LEU A 964 -81.98 20.37 -50.46
C LEU A 964 -82.53 20.34 -49.03
N ILE A 965 -82.87 19.15 -48.51
CA ILE A 965 -83.31 18.98 -47.12
C ILE A 965 -82.17 19.26 -46.13
N GLY A 966 -80.93 18.89 -46.45
CA GLY A 966 -79.75 19.20 -45.63
C GLY A 966 -79.43 20.69 -45.60
N ALA A 967 -79.37 21.32 -46.77
CA ALA A 967 -79.10 22.74 -46.96
C ALA A 967 -80.07 23.65 -46.16
N LEU A 968 -81.37 23.36 -46.23
CA LEU A 968 -82.42 24.13 -45.55
C LEU A 968 -82.51 23.88 -44.03
N ARG A 969 -81.71 22.96 -43.47
CA ARG A 969 -81.75 22.55 -42.04
C ARG A 969 -80.53 23.01 -41.23
N THR A 970 -79.76 23.98 -41.71
CA THR A 970 -78.56 24.49 -41.02
C THR A 970 -78.89 24.92 -39.57
N PRO A 971 -78.12 24.47 -38.57
CA PRO A 971 -78.57 24.51 -37.17
C PRO A 971 -78.45 25.90 -36.56
N VAL A 972 -79.58 26.47 -36.14
CA VAL A 972 -79.61 27.53 -35.12
C VAL A 972 -79.18 26.91 -33.81
N PHE A 973 -77.88 27.02 -33.47
CA PHE A 973 -77.32 26.43 -32.26
C PHE A 973 -78.05 26.93 -31.01
N ASP A 974 -78.60 26.00 -30.23
CA ASP A 974 -79.48 26.31 -29.10
C ASP A 974 -78.67 26.88 -27.92
N THR A 975 -78.56 28.22 -27.89
CA THR A 975 -77.80 29.02 -26.91
C THR A 975 -78.09 28.64 -25.45
N ARG A 976 -79.26 28.06 -25.17
CA ARG A 976 -79.67 27.55 -23.85
C ARG A 976 -78.76 26.41 -23.37
N VAL A 977 -78.38 25.50 -24.26
CA VAL A 977 -77.53 24.33 -23.92
C VAL A 977 -76.12 24.79 -23.53
N VAL A 978 -75.53 25.68 -24.32
CA VAL A 978 -74.19 26.26 -24.06
C VAL A 978 -74.18 27.01 -22.72
N ARG A 979 -75.21 27.82 -22.45
CA ARG A 979 -75.36 28.54 -21.17
C ARG A 979 -75.44 27.58 -19.98
N ASN A 980 -76.21 26.50 -20.09
CA ASN A 980 -76.36 25.53 -19.01
C ASN A 980 -75.06 24.73 -18.75
N LEU A 981 -74.32 24.37 -19.79
CA LEU A 981 -72.99 23.74 -19.67
C LEU A 981 -71.97 24.67 -19.01
N SER A 982 -71.94 25.95 -19.39
CA SER A 982 -71.03 26.93 -18.78
C SER A 982 -71.33 27.13 -17.28
N LYS A 983 -72.61 27.17 -16.90
CA LYS A 983 -73.05 27.24 -15.50
C LYS A 983 -72.61 26.00 -14.71
N ALA A 984 -72.91 24.80 -15.21
CA ALA A 984 -72.56 23.55 -14.54
C ALA A 984 -71.03 23.41 -14.32
N ARG A 985 -70.22 23.94 -15.24
CA ARG A 985 -68.76 24.00 -15.11
C ARG A 985 -68.31 25.02 -14.04
N GLY A 986 -69.00 26.15 -13.91
CA GLY A 986 -68.84 27.10 -12.80
C GLY A 986 -69.07 26.44 -11.45
N ASP A 987 -70.26 25.84 -11.25
CA ASP A 987 -70.64 25.13 -10.03
C ASP A 987 -69.61 24.03 -9.64
N GLN A 988 -69.02 23.35 -10.64
CA GLN A 988 -67.99 22.32 -10.42
C GLN A 988 -66.67 22.92 -9.92
N VAL A 989 -66.28 24.09 -10.42
CA VAL A 989 -65.06 24.80 -9.97
C VAL A 989 -65.25 25.36 -8.56
N GLU A 990 -66.41 25.93 -8.26
CA GLU A 990 -66.75 26.43 -6.91
C GLU A 990 -66.69 25.31 -5.85
N ARG A 991 -67.25 24.13 -6.14
CA ARG A 991 -67.13 22.96 -5.24
C ARG A 991 -65.68 22.52 -5.02
N LYS A 992 -64.85 22.54 -6.08
CA LYS A 992 -63.40 22.23 -5.95
C LYS A 992 -62.69 23.27 -5.09
N LEU A 993 -63.03 24.55 -5.24
CA LEU A 993 -62.48 25.65 -4.44
C LEU A 993 -62.86 25.50 -2.96
N MET A 994 -64.14 25.24 -2.66
CA MET A 994 -64.63 24.98 -1.29
C MET A 994 -63.92 23.77 -0.65
N ALA A 995 -63.74 22.68 -1.41
CA ALA A 995 -63.03 21.48 -0.94
C ALA A 995 -61.53 21.75 -0.67
N LEU A 996 -60.92 22.72 -1.36
CA LEU A 996 -59.54 23.16 -1.07
C LEU A 996 -59.48 24.09 0.15
N GLN A 997 -60.39 25.07 0.27
CA GLN A 997 -60.47 25.97 1.42
C GLN A 997 -60.75 25.24 2.75
N THR A 998 -61.41 24.08 2.71
CA THR A 998 -61.69 23.25 3.89
C THR A 998 -60.44 22.56 4.44
N LYS A 999 -59.34 22.46 3.66
CA LYS A 999 -58.10 21.79 4.09
C LYS A 999 -57.32 22.66 5.07
N ARG A 1000 -57.26 22.23 6.33
CA ARG A 1000 -56.47 22.85 7.41
C ARG A 1000 -55.53 21.83 8.05
N VAL A 1001 -54.37 22.30 8.50
CA VAL A 1001 -53.34 21.46 9.14
C VAL A 1001 -53.16 21.89 10.59
N LYS A 1002 -53.40 20.99 11.54
CA LYS A 1002 -53.13 21.25 12.97
C LYS A 1002 -51.65 20.96 13.26
N VAL A 1003 -50.97 21.91 13.90
CA VAL A 1003 -49.63 21.71 14.47
C VAL A 1003 -49.79 21.47 15.97
N THR A 1004 -49.02 20.52 16.50
CA THR A 1004 -48.96 20.17 17.93
C THR A 1004 -47.51 20.22 18.38
N ASP A 1005 -47.27 20.42 19.67
CA ASP A 1005 -45.91 20.58 20.23
C ASP A 1005 -45.04 19.32 20.07
N SER A 1006 -45.69 18.16 19.88
CA SER A 1006 -45.08 16.88 19.55
C SER A 1006 -44.66 16.74 18.07
N ARG A 1007 -45.04 17.67 17.18
CA ARG A 1007 -44.83 17.51 15.73
C ARG A 1007 -43.38 17.84 15.35
N ILE A 1008 -42.76 16.90 14.63
CA ILE A 1008 -41.36 16.92 14.21
C ILE A 1008 -41.28 17.25 12.72
N CYS A 1009 -40.25 18.01 12.31
CA CYS A 1009 -40.00 18.26 10.90
C CYS A 1009 -39.37 17.01 10.23
N PRO A 1010 -39.90 16.51 9.10
CA PRO A 1010 -39.41 15.30 8.44
C PRO A 1010 -38.03 15.44 7.76
N GLN A 1011 -37.50 16.66 7.64
CA GLN A 1011 -36.22 16.93 6.96
C GLN A 1011 -35.03 17.06 7.93
N CYS A 1012 -35.25 17.66 9.12
CA CYS A 1012 -34.18 17.90 10.11
C CYS A 1012 -34.40 17.14 11.43
N HIS A 1013 -35.52 16.42 11.57
CA HIS A 1013 -35.93 15.64 12.75
C HIS A 1013 -36.00 16.41 14.08
N LYS A 1014 -35.96 17.75 14.04
CA LYS A 1014 -36.20 18.62 15.20
C LYS A 1014 -37.70 18.90 15.40
N ARG A 1015 -38.11 19.13 16.66
CA ARG A 1015 -39.48 19.58 16.99
C ARG A 1015 -39.75 20.94 16.36
N ILE A 1016 -40.99 21.16 15.92
CA ILE A 1016 -41.37 22.39 15.21
C ILE A 1016 -41.58 23.56 16.19
N GLY A 1017 -42.32 23.34 17.28
CA GLY A 1017 -42.61 24.38 18.28
C GLY A 1017 -43.18 25.67 17.66
N ASN A 1018 -42.80 26.83 18.19
CA ASN A 1018 -43.24 28.15 17.72
C ASN A 1018 -42.42 28.71 16.54
N SER A 1019 -41.71 27.86 15.79
CA SER A 1019 -40.88 28.32 14.66
C SER A 1019 -41.71 28.64 13.40
N PHE A 1020 -41.15 29.42 12.48
CA PHE A 1020 -41.76 29.65 11.18
C PHE A 1020 -41.89 28.34 10.38
N ILE A 1021 -43.12 28.02 9.98
CA ILE A 1021 -43.46 26.78 9.29
C ILE A 1021 -43.72 26.97 7.79
N ALA A 1022 -43.44 25.92 7.01
CA ALA A 1022 -43.91 25.75 5.65
C ALA A 1022 -44.73 24.46 5.53
N VAL A 1023 -45.91 24.56 4.91
CA VAL A 1023 -46.86 23.45 4.70
C VAL A 1023 -46.82 23.01 3.24
N HIS A 1024 -46.61 21.71 3.00
CA HIS A 1024 -46.48 21.14 1.66
C HIS A 1024 -47.75 20.42 1.21
N ALA A 1025 -48.23 20.75 0.00
CA ALA A 1025 -49.31 20.02 -0.67
C ALA A 1025 -48.75 18.76 -1.35
N PRO A 1026 -49.47 17.63 -1.38
CA PRO A 1026 -50.90 17.48 -1.08
C PRO A 1026 -51.20 16.93 0.32
N ARG A 1027 -50.21 16.41 1.05
CA ARG A 1027 -50.41 15.69 2.33
C ARG A 1027 -50.49 16.59 3.56
N GLY A 1028 -50.19 17.88 3.46
CA GLY A 1028 -50.21 18.79 4.62
C GLY A 1028 -49.06 18.53 5.59
N GLU A 1029 -47.90 18.12 5.05
CA GLU A 1029 -46.67 17.91 5.79
C GLU A 1029 -46.06 19.26 6.16
N VAL A 1030 -45.55 19.37 7.39
CA VAL A 1030 -45.09 20.64 7.96
C VAL A 1030 -43.60 20.56 8.21
N THR A 1031 -42.88 21.58 7.73
CA THR A 1031 -41.42 21.70 7.83
C THR A 1031 -41.05 23.03 8.46
N HIS A 1032 -39.87 23.14 9.08
CA HIS A 1032 -39.25 24.45 9.35
C HIS A 1032 -39.06 25.21 8.04
N TYR A 1033 -39.23 26.53 8.05
CA TYR A 1033 -39.11 27.37 6.86
C TYR A 1033 -37.80 27.14 6.07
N GLN A 1034 -36.66 27.04 6.76
CA GLN A 1034 -35.35 26.75 6.16
C GLN A 1034 -35.27 25.36 5.48
N CYS A 1035 -36.07 24.39 5.92
CA CYS A 1035 -36.11 23.04 5.35
C CYS A 1035 -37.04 22.94 4.12
N ARG A 1036 -37.78 24.01 3.78
CA ARG A 1036 -38.80 24.01 2.72
C ARG A 1036 -38.26 23.55 1.37
N GLU A 1037 -37.17 24.15 0.91
CA GLU A 1037 -36.64 23.84 -0.44
C GLU A 1037 -36.12 22.41 -0.54
N ALA A 1038 -35.25 22.00 0.37
CA ALA A 1038 -34.68 20.66 0.40
C ALA A 1038 -35.78 19.58 0.44
N PHE A 1039 -36.84 19.78 1.24
CA PHE A 1039 -37.96 18.86 1.30
C PHE A 1039 -38.81 18.86 0.01
N SER A 1040 -39.00 20.02 -0.62
CA SER A 1040 -39.72 20.12 -1.90
C SER A 1040 -38.99 19.47 -3.08
N ARG A 1041 -37.64 19.54 -3.12
CA ARG A 1041 -36.81 18.82 -4.10
C ARG A 1041 -36.96 17.31 -3.92
N ARG A 1042 -36.80 16.82 -2.69
CA ARG A 1042 -37.01 15.41 -2.32
C ARG A 1042 -38.40 14.90 -2.69
N LEU A 1043 -39.46 15.68 -2.45
CA LEU A 1043 -40.83 15.33 -2.85
C LEU A 1043 -41.01 15.24 -4.37
N ASN A 1044 -40.33 16.10 -5.14
CA ASN A 1044 -40.38 16.08 -6.60
C ASN A 1044 -39.53 14.94 -7.20
N GLU A 1045 -38.39 14.61 -6.57
CA GLU A 1045 -37.59 13.42 -6.89
C GLU A 1045 -38.39 12.14 -6.68
N THR A 1046 -39.12 12.00 -5.57
CA THR A 1046 -40.02 10.84 -5.32
C THR A 1046 -41.29 10.79 -6.19
N ARG A 1047 -41.41 11.68 -7.18
CA ARG A 1047 -42.54 11.79 -8.11
C ARG A 1047 -42.15 11.62 -9.58
N ARG A 1048 -40.86 11.64 -9.88
CA ARG A 1048 -40.31 11.18 -11.16
C ARG A 1048 -39.99 9.70 -11.04
#